data_AF-A0A938F2T3-F1
#
_entry.id   AF-A0A938F2T3-F1
#
_cell.length_a   1.000
_cell.length_b   1.000
_cell.length_c   1.000
_cell.angle_alpha   90.00
_cell.angle_beta   90.00
_cell.angle_gamma   90.00
#
_symmetry.space_group_name_H-M   'P 1'
#
loop_
_entity.id
_entity.type
_entity.pdbx_description
1 polymer ?
#
loop_
_entity_poly.entity_id
_entity_poly.type
_entity_poly.pdbx_seq_one_letter_code
_entity_poly.pdbx_strand_id
1 'polypeptide(L)'
;MSTRKEEKKKAKRKIKQKERRYRPVRALLQEKADFLFYQALLFKNRRQFGKSLSYLEKVLHLDPKNEEYLQEMGHLGYLMKRQDIEINALLGLYNYDLIKPNQLQPLCQMLEENGKYKQALSIIQKTLKNFSKIKMRGKKTLREFLIENQQYCKNQLESIQKSVAIKSSIEALKGENRQKVPKKIISSIKNTDTPSDFTDDKPIKKIPIYFQIDPVSFKESMADSRTGSLENYQLTLRGYQIRFKETFESLICLNSLKNVRSFWFQEETARKILKTFHGRALLADEVGLGKTIEALMVLKEYIQRGMVKSALILTPTPLVSQWKEELKVKFGLNFPSTDDPGYNTHEKTFWKEDFILASINLAKSKKNFPIVTQREYDIVIVDEAHHLKDRNTLNWKLVNTLKKRFLLLLTATPVENNLMELYNLVTLLKPGQLKTASSFREKFMTRGDPTDPQNSSHLKDLLGQIMIRNTRAFAKVDIPPRFAQTIKVEPVSLEIRLYQNITALIKDISKTNGSGHKLLLKNLLTEAGSSPRSVGLTLSKILAGQEILVEHKKMLLAINNLCRSITITGKDKLLFKLLKSYPGKMILFVKYLGTLEHVSEFLASKGISHSLFHGKMDNQSKDEQIQNFKEEKDILLTTEIGGEGRNLQFCHQMINYDLPWNPMKIEQRIGRIHRIGQEKEVMIFNLCAAESVEDYILEILDKKINMFEMVIGEIDMILGRIEGEKEFSETVYDIWVNSRTEEEKKAAFGQLESRLIKAKTSYQKSKELDKKLFGENYEL
;
A
#
# COMPACT_ATOMS: atom_id res chain seq x y z
N MET A 1 15.23 -54.48 20.95
CA MET A 1 15.55 -53.09 21.41
C MET A 1 15.33 -51.98 20.36
N SER A 2 15.20 -52.26 19.06
CA SER A 2 15.12 -51.25 17.99
C SER A 2 13.91 -50.30 18.08
N THR A 3 12.71 -50.85 18.27
CA THR A 3 11.41 -50.13 18.28
C THR A 3 11.41 -48.89 19.17
N ARG A 4 11.81 -49.02 20.44
CA ARG A 4 11.90 -47.89 21.40
C ARG A 4 12.83 -46.75 20.95
N LYS A 5 13.83 -46.99 20.09
CA LYS A 5 14.67 -45.93 19.49
C LYS A 5 13.94 -45.22 18.34
N GLU A 6 13.17 -45.94 17.54
CA GLU A 6 12.36 -45.37 16.46
C GLU A 6 11.20 -44.51 16.96
N GLU A 7 10.49 -44.97 17.99
CA GLU A 7 9.42 -44.20 18.63
C GLU A 7 9.95 -42.91 19.24
N LYS A 8 11.08 -42.96 19.96
CA LYS A 8 11.76 -41.74 20.44
C LYS A 8 12.23 -40.82 19.30
N LYS A 9 12.63 -41.35 18.13
CA LYS A 9 12.90 -40.56 16.92
C LYS A 9 11.62 -39.94 16.34
N LYS A 10 10.50 -40.67 16.25
CA LYS A 10 9.19 -40.19 15.77
C LYS A 10 8.62 -39.12 16.71
N ALA A 11 8.74 -39.30 18.04
CA ALA A 11 8.36 -38.32 19.05
C ALA A 11 9.21 -37.04 18.96
N LYS A 12 10.56 -37.15 18.93
CA LYS A 12 11.43 -35.98 18.71
C LYS A 12 11.15 -35.28 17.36
N ARG A 13 10.82 -36.02 16.29
CA ARG A 13 10.39 -35.42 15.00
C ARG A 13 9.06 -34.67 15.13
N LYS A 14 8.03 -35.24 15.79
CA LYS A 14 6.74 -34.56 16.03
C LYS A 14 6.89 -33.30 16.89
N ILE A 15 7.72 -33.34 17.95
CA ILE A 15 8.03 -32.17 18.78
C ILE A 15 8.75 -31.11 17.92
N LYS A 16 9.81 -31.49 17.21
CA LYS A 16 10.57 -30.57 16.34
C LYS A 16 9.76 -30.04 15.13
N GLN A 17 8.69 -30.74 14.73
CA GLN A 17 7.69 -30.23 13.77
C GLN A 17 6.70 -29.25 14.41
N LYS A 18 6.25 -29.47 15.67
CA LYS A 18 5.48 -28.45 16.41
C LYS A 18 6.33 -27.20 16.62
N GLU A 19 7.56 -27.32 17.10
CA GLU A 19 8.50 -26.20 17.25
C GLU A 19 8.72 -25.43 15.94
N ARG A 20 8.86 -26.15 14.81
CA ARG A 20 8.97 -25.52 13.48
C ARG A 20 7.66 -24.87 12.98
N ARG A 21 6.48 -25.39 13.35
CA ARG A 21 5.18 -24.76 13.04
C ARG A 21 4.89 -23.53 13.89
N TYR A 22 5.31 -23.51 15.15
CA TYR A 22 5.09 -22.38 16.06
C TYR A 22 6.19 -21.32 16.04
N ARG A 23 7.39 -21.63 15.52
CA ARG A 23 8.49 -20.64 15.38
C ARG A 23 8.07 -19.36 14.64
N PRO A 24 7.42 -19.41 13.45
CA PRO A 24 6.99 -18.20 12.74
C PRO A 24 5.99 -17.37 13.56
N VAL A 25 4.96 -18.02 14.10
CA VAL A 25 3.92 -17.34 14.90
C VAL A 25 4.49 -16.71 16.16
N ARG A 26 5.43 -17.37 16.84
CA ARG A 26 6.05 -16.83 18.06
C ARG A 26 7.05 -15.72 17.78
N ALA A 27 7.78 -15.78 16.67
CA ALA A 27 8.61 -14.66 16.20
C ALA A 27 7.74 -13.45 15.84
N LEU A 28 6.67 -13.64 15.06
CA LEU A 28 5.79 -12.57 14.60
C LEU A 28 4.99 -11.93 15.75
N LEU A 29 4.63 -12.70 16.79
CA LEU A 29 4.07 -12.15 18.04
C LEU A 29 5.10 -11.33 18.84
N GLN A 30 6.38 -11.72 18.81
CA GLN A 30 7.45 -11.01 19.50
C GLN A 30 7.85 -9.73 18.75
N GLU A 31 8.02 -9.78 17.42
CA GLU A 31 8.17 -8.61 16.55
C GLU A 31 7.02 -7.62 16.72
N LYS A 32 5.77 -8.11 16.88
CA LYS A 32 4.61 -7.26 17.19
C LYS A 32 4.68 -6.64 18.60
N ALA A 33 5.14 -7.38 19.62
CA ALA A 33 5.34 -6.85 20.95
C ALA A 33 6.45 -5.77 20.98
N ASP A 34 7.59 -6.04 20.35
CA ASP A 34 8.73 -5.13 20.26
C ASP A 34 8.39 -3.86 19.47
N PHE A 35 7.63 -3.96 18.37
CA PHE A 35 7.11 -2.80 17.64
C PHE A 35 6.16 -1.95 18.50
N LEU A 36 5.19 -2.57 19.17
CA LEU A 36 4.23 -1.86 20.02
C LEU A 36 4.93 -1.22 21.25
N PHE A 37 5.98 -1.85 21.77
CA PHE A 37 6.82 -1.30 22.85
C PHE A 37 7.65 -0.11 22.37
N TYR A 38 8.28 -0.20 21.19
CA TYR A 38 8.97 0.93 20.57
C TYR A 38 8.03 2.11 20.30
N GLN A 39 6.80 1.86 19.85
CA GLN A 39 5.77 2.90 19.74
C GLN A 39 5.42 3.52 21.09
N ALA A 40 5.29 2.73 22.16
CA ALA A 40 5.08 3.27 23.50
C ALA A 40 6.21 4.21 23.94
N LEU A 41 7.48 3.83 23.71
CA LEU A 41 8.65 4.66 24.01
C LEU A 41 8.67 5.95 23.17
N LEU A 42 8.31 5.88 21.88
CA LEU A 42 8.18 7.08 21.03
C LEU A 42 7.10 8.04 21.55
N PHE A 43 5.92 7.54 21.96
CA PHE A 43 4.87 8.38 22.54
C PHE A 43 5.24 8.91 23.94
N LYS A 44 5.99 8.15 24.76
CA LYS A 44 6.58 8.62 26.03
C LYS A 44 7.53 9.80 25.78
N ASN A 45 8.47 9.66 24.84
CA ASN A 45 9.44 10.70 24.50
C ASN A 45 8.77 11.97 23.92
N ARG A 46 7.68 11.81 23.16
CA ARG A 46 6.83 12.91 22.68
C ARG A 46 5.85 13.47 23.74
N ARG A 47 5.97 13.07 25.02
CA ARG A 47 5.08 13.43 26.15
C ARG A 47 3.59 13.11 25.96
N GLN A 48 3.24 12.22 25.02
CA GLN A 48 1.86 11.78 24.77
C GLN A 48 1.52 10.55 25.63
N PHE A 49 1.64 10.70 26.95
CA PHE A 49 1.65 9.58 27.90
C PHE A 49 0.41 8.67 27.84
N GLY A 50 -0.79 9.23 27.62
CA GLY A 50 -2.02 8.42 27.48
C GLY A 50 -2.02 7.48 26.26
N LYS A 51 -1.33 7.83 25.17
CA LYS A 51 -1.13 6.90 24.03
C LYS A 51 -0.06 5.87 24.36
N SER A 52 1.04 6.30 24.98
CA SER A 52 2.12 5.40 25.44
C SER A 52 1.58 4.28 26.33
N LEU A 53 0.68 4.61 27.27
CA LEU A 53 0.01 3.66 28.15
C LEU A 53 -0.81 2.63 27.36
N SER A 54 -1.67 3.09 26.44
CA SER A 54 -2.49 2.20 25.60
C SER A 54 -1.65 1.27 24.71
N TYR A 55 -0.42 1.66 24.37
CA TYR A 55 0.53 0.76 23.71
C TYR A 55 1.15 -0.25 24.70
N LEU A 56 1.62 0.18 25.88
CA LEU A 56 2.14 -0.75 26.91
C LEU A 56 1.11 -1.79 27.36
N GLU A 57 -0.15 -1.41 27.54
CA GLU A 57 -1.26 -2.32 27.86
C GLU A 57 -1.44 -3.40 26.77
N LYS A 58 -1.35 -3.01 25.48
CA LYS A 58 -1.40 -3.95 24.35
C LYS A 58 -0.17 -4.86 24.28
N VAL A 59 1.02 -4.36 24.62
CA VAL A 59 2.24 -5.16 24.70
C VAL A 59 2.13 -6.20 25.83
N LEU A 60 1.68 -5.78 27.02
CA LEU A 60 1.50 -6.65 28.18
C LEU A 60 0.36 -7.67 28.01
N HIS A 61 -0.57 -7.44 27.08
CA HIS A 61 -1.51 -8.48 26.62
C HIS A 61 -0.86 -9.55 25.73
N LEU A 62 0.28 -9.27 25.07
CA LEU A 62 1.02 -10.20 24.21
C LEU A 62 2.09 -10.97 24.99
N ASP A 63 2.87 -10.29 25.84
CA ASP A 63 3.75 -10.91 26.83
C ASP A 63 3.56 -10.27 28.22
N PRO A 64 2.69 -10.84 29.07
CA PRO A 64 2.46 -10.35 30.43
C PRO A 64 3.66 -10.46 31.36
N LYS A 65 4.71 -11.22 30.99
CA LYS A 65 5.81 -11.61 31.89
C LYS A 65 7.12 -10.86 31.62
N ASN A 66 7.14 -9.94 30.68
CA ASN A 66 8.34 -9.19 30.35
C ASN A 66 8.62 -8.12 31.43
N GLU A 67 9.80 -8.20 32.05
CA GLU A 67 10.24 -7.29 33.11
C GLU A 67 10.34 -5.82 32.63
N GLU A 68 10.82 -5.61 31.41
CA GLU A 68 11.09 -4.29 30.83
C GLU A 68 9.78 -3.53 30.56
N TYR A 69 8.81 -4.21 29.94
CA TYR A 69 7.49 -3.63 29.65
C TYR A 69 6.74 -3.24 30.93
N LEU A 70 6.87 -4.04 32.01
CA LEU A 70 6.30 -3.74 33.32
C LEU A 70 7.02 -2.56 34.01
N GLN A 71 8.35 -2.48 33.93
CA GLN A 71 9.11 -1.37 34.52
C GLN A 71 8.83 -0.04 33.80
N GLU A 72 8.67 -0.06 32.49
CA GLU A 72 8.23 1.12 31.71
C GLU A 72 6.79 1.54 32.02
N MET A 73 5.86 0.59 32.23
CA MET A 73 4.51 0.92 32.68
C MET A 73 4.51 1.62 34.06
N GLY A 74 5.34 1.16 34.99
CA GLY A 74 5.53 1.83 36.29
C GLY A 74 6.11 3.24 36.15
N HIS A 75 7.19 3.39 35.37
CA HIS A 75 7.80 4.70 35.11
C HIS A 75 6.82 5.67 34.41
N LEU A 76 5.98 5.17 33.51
CA LEU A 76 4.96 5.99 32.85
C LEU A 76 3.86 6.42 33.81
N GLY A 77 3.41 5.55 34.72
CA GLY A 77 2.47 5.90 35.79
C GLY A 77 2.97 7.06 36.64
N TYR A 78 4.24 7.01 37.06
CA TYR A 78 4.91 8.08 37.80
C TYR A 78 4.93 9.42 37.01
N LEU A 79 5.31 9.39 35.73
CA LEU A 79 5.28 10.57 34.86
C LEU A 79 3.86 11.15 34.69
N MET A 80 2.84 10.30 34.74
CA MET A 80 1.41 10.68 34.67
C MET A 80 0.83 11.08 36.04
N LYS A 81 1.58 10.95 37.14
CA LYS A 81 1.10 11.05 38.53
C LYS A 81 -0.11 10.13 38.80
N ARG A 82 -0.08 8.91 38.26
CA ARG A 82 -1.13 7.90 38.37
C ARG A 82 -0.65 6.68 39.14
N GLN A 83 -0.77 6.78 40.47
CA GLN A 83 -0.45 5.70 41.40
C GLN A 83 -1.16 4.38 41.07
N ASP A 84 -2.34 4.42 40.45
CA ASP A 84 -3.10 3.23 40.09
C ASP A 84 -2.38 2.39 38.99
N ILE A 85 -1.74 3.06 38.03
CA ILE A 85 -0.88 2.42 37.01
C ILE A 85 0.38 1.86 37.67
N GLU A 86 1.02 2.65 38.55
CA GLU A 86 2.26 2.27 39.26
C GLU A 86 2.04 1.02 40.13
N ILE A 87 0.95 0.98 40.90
CA ILE A 87 0.53 -0.17 41.70
C ILE A 87 0.29 -1.39 40.79
N ASN A 88 -0.42 -1.23 39.66
CA ASN A 88 -0.69 -2.34 38.76
C ASN A 88 0.59 -2.92 38.14
N ALA A 89 1.54 -2.08 37.74
CA ALA A 89 2.84 -2.49 37.21
C ALA A 89 3.69 -3.23 38.27
N LEU A 90 3.77 -2.69 39.50
CA LEU A 90 4.50 -3.30 40.62
C LEU A 90 3.85 -4.61 41.08
N LEU A 91 2.51 -4.71 41.08
CA LEU A 91 1.79 -5.96 41.31
C LEU A 91 2.07 -6.98 40.21
N GLY A 92 2.19 -6.55 38.94
CA GLY A 92 2.61 -7.41 37.83
C GLY A 92 3.99 -8.03 38.08
N LEU A 93 4.99 -7.20 38.42
CA LEU A 93 6.34 -7.66 38.79
C LEU A 93 6.32 -8.61 40.00
N TYR A 94 5.50 -8.33 41.02
CA TYR A 94 5.37 -9.20 42.19
C TYR A 94 4.71 -10.55 41.88
N ASN A 95 3.66 -10.56 41.04
CA ASN A 95 2.91 -11.77 40.69
C ASN A 95 3.70 -12.76 39.80
N TYR A 96 4.73 -12.28 39.11
CA TYR A 96 5.65 -13.12 38.32
C TYR A 96 7.01 -13.35 39.00
N ASP A 97 7.14 -12.98 40.29
CA ASP A 97 8.36 -13.06 41.10
C ASP A 97 9.58 -12.32 40.48
N LEU A 98 9.33 -11.23 39.72
CA LEU A 98 10.31 -10.36 39.05
C LEU A 98 10.62 -9.04 39.81
N ILE A 99 9.88 -8.74 40.88
CA ILE A 99 10.04 -7.48 41.63
C ILE A 99 11.39 -7.41 42.36
N LYS A 100 12.08 -6.28 42.22
CA LYS A 100 13.39 -6.05 42.86
C LYS A 100 13.17 -5.72 44.35
N PRO A 101 14.00 -6.19 45.31
CA PRO A 101 13.65 -6.07 46.72
C PRO A 101 13.55 -4.64 47.27
N ASN A 102 14.12 -3.65 46.57
CA ASN A 102 13.97 -2.22 46.86
C ASN A 102 12.62 -1.63 46.37
N GLN A 103 11.88 -2.31 45.50
CA GLN A 103 10.55 -1.90 45.02
C GLN A 103 9.41 -2.38 45.94
N LEU A 104 9.68 -3.33 46.85
CA LEU A 104 8.68 -3.87 47.78
C LEU A 104 8.18 -2.82 48.79
N GLN A 105 9.06 -1.94 49.28
CA GLN A 105 8.69 -0.89 50.23
C GLN A 105 7.75 0.15 49.60
N PRO A 106 8.06 0.76 48.44
CA PRO A 106 7.11 1.61 47.72
C PRO A 106 5.78 0.94 47.42
N LEU A 107 5.78 -0.34 46.97
CA LEU A 107 4.54 -1.08 46.71
C LEU A 107 3.65 -1.18 47.96
N CYS A 108 4.21 -1.46 49.14
CA CYS A 108 3.44 -1.48 50.39
C CYS A 108 2.86 -0.11 50.74
N GLN A 109 3.66 0.96 50.67
CA GLN A 109 3.23 2.33 50.98
C GLN A 109 2.10 2.78 50.04
N MET A 110 2.25 2.59 48.73
CA MET A 110 1.23 2.98 47.75
C MET A 110 -0.07 2.18 47.89
N LEU A 111 -0.01 0.90 48.27
CA LEU A 111 -1.19 0.10 48.58
C LEU A 111 -1.91 0.60 49.85
N GLU A 112 -1.18 1.09 50.85
CA GLU A 112 -1.75 1.65 52.08
C GLU A 112 -2.38 3.04 51.84
N GLU A 113 -1.70 3.93 51.13
CA GLU A 113 -2.24 5.23 50.67
C GLU A 113 -3.55 5.05 49.87
N ASN A 114 -3.63 3.98 49.06
CA ASN A 114 -4.82 3.64 48.28
C ASN A 114 -5.82 2.74 49.02
N GLY A 115 -5.68 2.57 50.34
CA GLY A 115 -6.63 1.84 51.20
C GLY A 115 -6.70 0.31 50.98
N LYS A 116 -5.77 -0.26 50.19
CA LYS A 116 -5.73 -1.69 49.81
C LYS A 116 -5.06 -2.56 50.90
N TYR A 117 -5.30 -2.25 52.17
CA TYR A 117 -4.63 -2.86 53.34
C TYR A 117 -4.64 -4.40 53.35
N LYS A 118 -5.72 -5.06 52.89
CA LYS A 118 -5.77 -6.53 52.76
C LYS A 118 -4.74 -7.10 51.77
N GLN A 119 -4.47 -6.38 50.67
CA GLN A 119 -3.50 -6.78 49.66
C GLN A 119 -2.07 -6.52 50.15
N ALA A 120 -1.82 -5.34 50.75
CA ALA A 120 -0.54 -5.02 51.38
C ALA A 120 -0.16 -6.08 52.44
N LEU A 121 -1.07 -6.37 53.38
CA LEU A 121 -0.84 -7.35 54.45
C LEU A 121 -0.51 -8.75 53.94
N SER A 122 -1.18 -9.21 52.86
CA SER A 122 -0.89 -10.50 52.20
C SER A 122 0.52 -10.52 51.56
N ILE A 123 0.89 -9.44 50.87
CA ILE A 123 2.23 -9.27 50.26
C ILE A 123 3.31 -9.27 51.34
N ILE A 124 3.10 -8.51 52.41
CA ILE A 124 4.00 -8.42 53.56
C ILE A 124 4.17 -9.81 54.22
N GLN A 125 3.10 -10.57 54.43
CA GLN A 125 3.17 -11.92 55.01
C GLN A 125 3.93 -12.92 54.11
N LYS A 126 3.64 -12.99 52.79
CA LYS A 126 4.38 -13.87 51.85
C LYS A 126 5.86 -13.48 51.76
N THR A 127 6.17 -12.19 51.86
CA THR A 127 7.55 -11.66 51.86
C THR A 127 8.30 -12.00 53.14
N LEU A 128 7.72 -11.76 54.33
CA LEU A 128 8.32 -12.10 55.62
C LEU A 128 8.57 -13.61 55.77
N LYS A 129 7.66 -14.46 55.27
CA LYS A 129 7.84 -15.93 55.27
C LYS A 129 9.03 -16.41 54.42
N ASN A 130 9.44 -15.66 53.40
CA ASN A 130 10.57 -15.98 52.52
C ASN A 130 11.83 -15.13 52.81
N PHE A 131 11.81 -14.29 53.85
CA PHE A 131 12.80 -13.22 54.07
C PHE A 131 14.25 -13.72 54.24
N SER A 132 14.44 -14.96 54.68
CA SER A 132 15.76 -15.61 54.74
C SER A 132 16.48 -15.59 53.38
N LYS A 133 15.76 -15.81 52.27
CA LYS A 133 16.31 -15.95 50.91
C LYS A 133 16.72 -14.63 50.25
N ILE A 134 16.22 -13.49 50.72
CA ILE A 134 16.47 -12.17 50.11
C ILE A 134 17.94 -11.74 50.35
N LYS A 135 18.66 -11.33 49.30
CA LYS A 135 20.02 -10.75 49.38
C LYS A 135 20.00 -9.28 48.93
N MET A 136 20.19 -8.35 49.86
CA MET A 136 20.23 -6.90 49.58
C MET A 136 20.98 -6.16 50.72
N ARG A 137 21.60 -4.99 50.42
CA ARG A 137 21.97 -4.02 51.46
C ARG A 137 20.71 -3.44 52.12
N GLY A 138 20.75 -3.05 53.39
CA GLY A 138 19.54 -2.58 54.10
C GLY A 138 18.54 -3.68 54.48
N LYS A 139 18.96 -4.96 54.53
CA LYS A 139 18.09 -6.09 54.89
C LYS A 139 17.49 -5.99 56.31
N LYS A 140 18.10 -5.24 57.23
CA LYS A 140 17.55 -5.02 58.58
C LYS A 140 16.37 -4.03 58.55
N THR A 141 16.59 -2.83 58.00
CA THR A 141 15.57 -1.77 57.89
C THR A 141 14.36 -2.18 57.06
N LEU A 142 14.54 -2.94 55.96
CA LEU A 142 13.38 -3.50 55.23
C LEU A 142 12.56 -4.48 56.08
N ARG A 143 13.18 -5.21 57.02
CA ARG A 143 12.45 -6.12 57.91
C ARG A 143 11.65 -5.37 58.96
N GLU A 144 12.23 -4.31 59.51
CA GLU A 144 11.62 -3.43 60.52
C GLU A 144 10.39 -2.74 59.91
N PHE A 145 10.56 -2.07 58.77
CA PHE A 145 9.47 -1.49 57.97
C PHE A 145 8.33 -2.49 57.68
N LEU A 146 8.65 -3.70 57.22
CA LEU A 146 7.63 -4.73 56.92
C LEU A 146 6.88 -5.23 58.16
N ILE A 147 7.46 -5.13 59.36
CA ILE A 147 6.78 -5.50 60.62
C ILE A 147 5.89 -4.35 61.11
N GLU A 148 6.37 -3.12 61.04
CA GLU A 148 5.62 -1.91 61.38
C GLU A 148 4.37 -1.76 60.49
N ASN A 149 4.55 -1.82 59.17
CA ASN A 149 3.45 -1.75 58.21
C ASN A 149 2.48 -2.95 58.31
N GLN A 150 2.95 -4.14 58.74
CA GLN A 150 2.04 -5.25 59.03
C GLN A 150 1.09 -4.90 60.17
N GLN A 151 1.59 -4.27 61.23
CA GLN A 151 0.76 -3.91 62.38
C GLN A 151 -0.17 -2.72 62.03
N TYR A 152 0.32 -1.74 61.28
CA TYR A 152 -0.49 -0.64 60.76
C TYR A 152 -1.67 -1.14 59.90
N CYS A 153 -1.42 -2.04 58.94
CA CYS A 153 -2.47 -2.64 58.11
C CYS A 153 -3.52 -3.42 58.91
N LYS A 154 -3.15 -4.10 60.00
CA LYS A 154 -4.13 -4.77 60.89
C LYS A 154 -5.01 -3.74 61.59
N ASN A 155 -4.39 -2.77 62.26
CA ASN A 155 -5.08 -1.74 63.02
C ASN A 155 -6.07 -0.96 62.13
N GLN A 156 -5.69 -0.67 60.88
CA GLN A 156 -6.59 0.00 59.93
C GLN A 156 -7.72 -0.89 59.40
N LEU A 157 -7.54 -2.21 59.30
CA LEU A 157 -8.65 -3.10 58.92
C LEU A 157 -9.70 -3.21 60.05
N GLU A 158 -9.26 -3.23 61.30
CA GLU A 158 -10.15 -3.19 62.47
C GLU A 158 -10.85 -1.83 62.63
N SER A 159 -10.15 -0.71 62.36
CA SER A 159 -10.76 0.63 62.36
C SER A 159 -11.80 0.76 61.24
N ILE A 160 -11.50 0.24 60.04
CA ILE A 160 -12.42 0.27 58.90
C ILE A 160 -13.67 -0.56 59.20
N GLN A 161 -13.55 -1.77 59.75
CA GLN A 161 -14.72 -2.58 60.13
C GLN A 161 -15.64 -1.86 61.13
N LYS A 162 -15.07 -1.18 62.14
CA LYS A 162 -15.83 -0.33 63.07
C LYS A 162 -16.46 0.87 62.36
N SER A 163 -15.75 1.50 61.42
CA SER A 163 -16.25 2.67 60.67
C SER A 163 -17.38 2.34 59.68
N VAL A 164 -17.40 1.13 59.09
CA VAL A 164 -18.44 0.72 58.14
C VAL A 164 -19.79 0.56 58.85
N ALA A 165 -19.80 -0.01 60.06
CA ALA A 165 -20.98 -0.09 60.91
C ALA A 165 -21.51 1.29 61.35
N ILE A 166 -20.65 2.32 61.36
CA ILE A 166 -21.02 3.71 61.69
C ILE A 166 -21.49 4.47 60.44
N LYS A 167 -20.90 4.22 59.25
CA LYS A 167 -21.30 4.90 58.00
C LYS A 167 -22.73 4.57 57.55
N SER A 168 -23.19 3.34 57.79
CA SER A 168 -24.61 2.97 57.61
C SER A 168 -25.59 3.78 58.47
N SER A 169 -25.10 4.54 59.45
CA SER A 169 -25.90 5.45 60.30
C SER A 169 -25.68 6.94 59.99
N ILE A 170 -24.76 7.29 59.07
CA ILE A 170 -24.36 8.68 58.77
C ILE A 170 -24.79 9.14 57.37
N GLU A 171 -25.04 8.21 56.43
CA GLU A 171 -25.59 8.55 55.09
C GLU A 171 -27.00 9.19 55.13
N ALA A 172 -27.62 9.27 56.30
CA ALA A 172 -28.86 10.02 56.55
C ALA A 172 -28.69 11.56 56.62
N LEU A 173 -27.46 12.11 56.63
CA LEU A 173 -27.24 13.54 56.93
C LEU A 173 -26.32 14.31 55.95
N LYS A 174 -27.01 15.05 55.06
CA LYS A 174 -26.59 16.32 54.40
C LYS A 174 -25.64 16.24 53.18
N GLY A 175 -25.78 17.24 52.31
CA GLY A 175 -24.96 17.51 51.13
C GLY A 175 -24.87 19.01 50.82
N GLU A 176 -24.46 19.36 49.58
CA GLU A 176 -24.13 20.72 49.08
C GLU A 176 -22.81 21.33 49.66
N ASN A 177 -22.09 22.28 49.02
CA ASN A 177 -22.40 23.16 47.87
C ASN A 177 -21.13 23.70 47.13
N ARG A 178 -21.23 24.05 45.81
CA ARG A 178 -20.52 25.14 45.04
C ARG A 178 -18.96 25.22 44.99
N GLN A 179 -18.27 25.99 44.10
CA GLN A 179 -18.42 26.30 42.64
C GLN A 179 -17.05 26.80 42.01
N LYS A 180 -17.00 27.68 40.98
CA LYS A 180 -15.94 27.75 39.92
C LYS A 180 -15.31 29.15 39.57
N VAL A 181 -13.95 29.29 39.55
CA VAL A 181 -12.99 30.07 38.66
C VAL A 181 -13.25 31.56 38.24
N PRO A 182 -12.46 32.32 37.39
CA PRO A 182 -11.00 32.34 36.96
C PRO A 182 -10.32 33.77 36.76
N LYS A 183 -9.03 33.83 36.25
CA LYS A 183 -8.44 34.71 35.14
C LYS A 183 -7.21 35.67 35.37
N LYS A 184 -6.16 35.50 34.51
CA LYS A 184 -5.26 36.49 33.76
C LYS A 184 -4.40 37.56 34.54
N ILE A 185 -3.25 38.16 34.11
CA ILE A 185 -2.14 37.99 33.08
C ILE A 185 -0.77 38.42 33.76
N ILE A 186 0.37 38.95 33.23
CA ILE A 186 0.95 39.46 31.94
C ILE A 186 2.52 39.38 31.93
N SER A 187 3.18 39.85 30.85
CA SER A 187 4.62 40.30 30.71
C SER A 187 5.76 39.25 30.57
N SER A 188 6.95 39.53 29.99
CA SER A 188 7.38 40.38 28.84
C SER A 188 8.80 39.95 28.37
N ILE A 189 9.29 40.35 27.18
CA ILE A 189 10.55 39.82 26.55
C ILE A 189 11.42 40.95 25.95
N LYS A 190 12.75 40.75 25.86
CA LYS A 190 13.75 41.60 25.18
C LYS A 190 14.58 40.80 24.14
N ASN A 191 15.24 41.51 23.21
CA ASN A 191 15.96 40.95 22.05
C ASN A 191 17.47 40.75 22.28
N THR A 192 18.03 39.77 21.56
CA THR A 192 19.42 39.53 21.09
C THR A 192 19.35 38.43 20.00
N ASP A 193 20.21 38.23 18.99
CA ASP A 193 21.22 39.06 18.27
C ASP A 193 21.44 38.42 16.86
N THR A 194 22.34 38.96 16.01
CA THR A 194 22.64 38.46 14.64
C THR A 194 24.15 38.29 14.38
N PRO A 195 24.55 37.50 13.35
CA PRO A 195 25.79 37.83 12.63
C PRO A 195 25.82 37.56 11.10
N SER A 196 26.41 38.54 10.39
CA SER A 196 27.34 38.46 9.23
C SER A 196 26.97 37.85 7.87
N ASP A 197 27.35 38.61 6.83
CA ASP A 197 27.21 38.40 5.39
C ASP A 197 28.14 37.37 4.73
N PHE A 198 27.82 37.02 3.48
CA PHE A 198 28.77 36.58 2.45
C PHE A 198 28.44 37.24 1.10
N THR A 199 29.43 37.80 0.42
CA THR A 199 29.31 38.38 -0.94
C THR A 199 30.50 37.95 -1.82
N ASP A 200 30.24 37.49 -3.04
CA ASP A 200 31.24 37.22 -4.09
C ASP A 200 30.60 37.47 -5.47
N ASP A 201 30.55 38.74 -5.86
CA ASP A 201 29.73 39.22 -6.98
C ASP A 201 30.54 39.19 -8.30
N LYS A 202 30.30 38.18 -9.14
CA LYS A 202 30.90 38.07 -10.48
C LYS A 202 29.84 38.35 -11.55
N PRO A 203 29.94 39.47 -12.31
CA PRO A 203 28.88 39.90 -13.21
C PRO A 203 28.65 38.91 -14.35
N ILE A 204 27.46 38.32 -14.37
CA ILE A 204 27.02 37.37 -15.40
C ILE A 204 27.01 38.08 -16.76
N LYS A 205 27.66 37.48 -17.78
CA LYS A 205 27.63 37.99 -19.15
C LYS A 205 26.18 38.07 -19.65
N LYS A 206 25.72 39.28 -19.98
CA LYS A 206 24.38 39.51 -20.54
C LYS A 206 24.21 38.76 -21.86
N ILE A 207 23.34 37.76 -21.87
CA ILE A 207 22.89 37.10 -23.10
C ILE A 207 21.98 38.08 -23.85
N PRO A 208 22.22 38.38 -25.14
CA PRO A 208 21.33 39.23 -25.92
C PRO A 208 19.98 38.51 -26.14
N ILE A 209 18.90 39.10 -25.65
CA ILE A 209 17.54 38.59 -25.83
C ILE A 209 16.91 39.33 -27.02
N TYR A 210 16.58 38.59 -28.07
CA TYR A 210 15.85 39.09 -29.23
C TYR A 210 14.37 38.70 -29.10
N PHE A 211 13.47 39.69 -29.14
CA PHE A 211 12.03 39.46 -29.11
C PHE A 211 11.47 39.51 -30.54
N GLN A 212 11.13 38.34 -31.08
CA GLN A 212 10.35 38.25 -32.32
C GLN A 212 8.88 38.06 -31.96
N ILE A 213 8.07 39.11 -32.20
CA ILE A 213 6.61 39.05 -32.07
C ILE A 213 6.06 38.33 -33.30
N ASP A 214 5.19 37.35 -33.10
CA ASP A 214 4.45 36.73 -34.21
C ASP A 214 3.32 37.68 -34.69
N PRO A 215 3.37 38.19 -35.93
CA PRO A 215 2.34 39.06 -36.46
C PRO A 215 1.05 38.32 -36.84
N VAL A 216 1.06 36.98 -36.93
CA VAL A 216 -0.13 36.18 -37.25
C VAL A 216 -1.03 36.10 -36.03
N SER A 217 -0.52 35.61 -34.88
CA SER A 217 -1.26 35.57 -33.62
C SER A 217 -1.82 36.93 -33.20
N PHE A 218 -1.09 38.03 -33.46
CA PHE A 218 -1.57 39.38 -33.17
C PHE A 218 -2.72 39.83 -34.10
N LYS A 219 -2.69 39.45 -35.39
CA LYS A 219 -3.80 39.70 -36.32
C LYS A 219 -5.03 38.85 -36.01
N GLU A 220 -4.85 37.59 -35.67
CA GLU A 220 -5.93 36.69 -35.26
C GLU A 220 -6.63 37.22 -33.99
N SER A 221 -5.85 37.62 -32.97
CA SER A 221 -6.40 38.20 -31.74
C SER A 221 -7.00 39.62 -31.91
N MET A 222 -6.77 40.29 -33.04
CA MET A 222 -7.44 41.54 -33.42
C MET A 222 -8.72 41.30 -34.24
N ALA A 223 -8.81 40.17 -34.94
CA ALA A 223 -9.99 39.77 -35.71
C ALA A 223 -11.04 39.04 -34.86
N ASP A 224 -10.60 38.38 -33.79
CA ASP A 224 -11.46 37.72 -32.81
C ASP A 224 -12.16 38.78 -31.93
N SER A 225 -13.49 38.88 -32.00
CA SER A 225 -14.31 40.01 -31.50
C SER A 225 -14.39 40.17 -29.97
N ARG A 226 -13.43 39.62 -29.21
CA ARG A 226 -13.42 39.56 -27.75
C ARG A 226 -12.87 40.85 -27.14
N THR A 227 -13.71 41.88 -27.09
CA THR A 227 -13.41 43.09 -26.32
C THR A 227 -13.40 42.80 -24.81
N GLY A 228 -12.52 43.49 -24.09
CA GLY A 228 -12.45 43.45 -22.62
C GLY A 228 -12.40 44.86 -22.06
N SER A 229 -12.88 45.05 -20.82
CA SER A 229 -12.75 46.32 -20.12
C SER A 229 -11.28 46.66 -19.87
N LEU A 230 -10.97 47.96 -19.77
CA LEU A 230 -9.63 48.43 -19.38
C LEU A 230 -9.19 47.84 -18.03
N GLU A 231 -10.14 47.67 -17.10
CA GLU A 231 -9.93 47.01 -15.81
C GLU A 231 -9.55 45.53 -15.98
N ASN A 232 -10.28 44.75 -16.79
CA ASN A 232 -9.93 43.36 -17.06
C ASN A 232 -8.55 43.23 -17.74
N TYR A 233 -8.20 44.16 -18.64
CA TYR A 233 -6.87 44.23 -19.23
C TYR A 233 -5.78 44.52 -18.18
N GLN A 234 -6.00 45.52 -17.31
CA GLN A 234 -5.06 45.87 -16.23
C GLN A 234 -4.91 44.73 -15.21
N LEU A 235 -6.00 44.07 -14.81
CA LEU A 235 -5.98 42.90 -13.94
C LEU A 235 -5.22 41.73 -14.58
N THR A 236 -5.46 41.45 -15.87
CA THR A 236 -4.76 40.42 -16.64
C THR A 236 -3.25 40.72 -16.73
N LEU A 237 -2.89 41.95 -17.09
CA LEU A 237 -1.50 42.41 -17.18
C LEU A 237 -0.79 42.32 -15.83
N ARG A 238 -1.45 42.73 -14.74
CA ARG A 238 -0.93 42.65 -13.36
C ARG A 238 -0.78 41.19 -12.91
N GLY A 239 -1.71 40.31 -13.29
CA GLY A 239 -1.61 38.87 -13.08
C GLY A 239 -0.39 38.26 -13.78
N TYR A 240 -0.13 38.63 -15.05
CA TYR A 240 1.11 38.25 -15.75
C TYR A 240 2.36 38.82 -15.06
N GLN A 241 2.36 40.09 -14.66
CA GLN A 241 3.51 40.70 -13.96
C GLN A 241 3.83 40.02 -12.62
N ILE A 242 2.82 39.56 -11.87
CA ILE A 242 3.01 38.79 -10.62
C ILE A 242 3.59 37.41 -10.97
N ARG A 243 2.96 36.68 -11.90
CA ARG A 243 3.41 35.37 -12.41
C ARG A 243 4.85 35.37 -12.93
N PHE A 244 5.34 36.48 -13.48
CA PHE A 244 6.73 36.62 -13.95
C PHE A 244 7.69 37.18 -12.88
N LYS A 245 7.20 37.73 -11.76
CA LYS A 245 8.01 38.14 -10.60
C LYS A 245 8.22 37.02 -9.59
N GLU A 246 7.30 36.07 -9.50
CA GLU A 246 7.45 34.88 -8.66
C GLU A 246 8.60 33.99 -9.15
N THR A 247 9.64 33.88 -8.32
CA THR A 247 10.74 32.91 -8.47
C THR A 247 10.19 31.47 -8.42
N PHE A 248 11.04 30.46 -8.66
CA PHE A 248 10.69 29.05 -8.44
C PHE A 248 10.67 28.66 -6.94
N GLU A 249 10.28 29.59 -6.06
CA GLU A 249 10.13 29.39 -4.61
C GLU A 249 8.68 29.17 -4.23
N SER A 250 7.78 30.00 -4.77
CA SER A 250 6.37 29.67 -4.85
C SER A 250 6.11 28.68 -6.00
N LEU A 251 5.26 27.70 -5.74
CA LEU A 251 4.67 26.85 -6.76
C LEU A 251 3.27 27.40 -7.07
N ILE A 252 3.13 28.05 -8.23
CA ILE A 252 1.88 28.68 -8.68
C ILE A 252 0.77 27.62 -8.80
N CYS A 253 1.13 26.38 -9.14
CA CYS A 253 0.20 25.29 -9.38
C CYS A 253 -0.64 24.88 -8.18
N LEU A 254 -0.12 25.02 -6.96
CA LEU A 254 -0.80 24.58 -5.72
C LEU A 254 -2.19 25.19 -5.58
N ASN A 255 -2.34 26.48 -5.89
CA ASN A 255 -3.60 27.21 -5.84
C ASN A 255 -4.65 26.74 -6.88
N SER A 256 -4.27 25.87 -7.81
CA SER A 256 -5.13 25.34 -8.88
C SER A 256 -5.41 23.84 -8.78
N LEU A 257 -4.84 23.15 -7.78
CA LEU A 257 -5.05 21.73 -7.57
C LEU A 257 -6.42 21.48 -6.92
N LYS A 258 -7.08 20.38 -7.29
CA LYS A 258 -8.37 19.96 -6.74
C LYS A 258 -8.22 18.60 -6.07
N ASN A 259 -8.70 18.45 -4.85
CA ASN A 259 -8.64 17.20 -4.08
C ASN A 259 -7.21 16.61 -3.92
N VAL A 260 -6.18 17.44 -4.07
CA VAL A 260 -4.78 17.10 -3.75
C VAL A 260 -4.43 17.75 -2.42
N ARG A 261 -4.00 16.93 -1.46
CA ARG A 261 -3.18 17.40 -0.34
C ARG A 261 -1.74 17.14 -0.73
N SER A 262 -1.01 18.19 -1.10
CA SER A 262 0.42 18.10 -1.33
C SER A 262 1.14 17.75 -0.01
N PHE A 263 2.25 17.02 -0.14
CA PHE A 263 3.17 16.78 0.96
C PHE A 263 4.42 17.61 0.76
N TRP A 264 5.04 18.05 1.86
CA TRP A 264 6.22 18.92 1.85
C TRP A 264 7.35 18.39 0.94
N PHE A 265 7.59 17.06 0.94
CA PHE A 265 8.59 16.43 0.08
C PHE A 265 8.23 16.52 -1.41
N GLN A 266 6.94 16.47 -1.78
CA GLN A 266 6.48 16.60 -3.17
C GLN A 266 6.65 18.04 -3.69
N GLU A 267 6.48 19.02 -2.80
CA GLU A 267 6.73 20.44 -3.10
C GLU A 267 8.22 20.71 -3.27
N GLU A 268 9.09 20.15 -2.40
CA GLU A 268 10.54 20.23 -2.58
C GLU A 268 11.04 19.43 -3.79
N THR A 269 10.47 18.26 -4.09
CA THR A 269 10.70 17.52 -5.33
C THR A 269 10.48 18.42 -6.53
N ALA A 270 9.32 19.09 -6.60
CA ALA A 270 8.99 20.00 -7.70
C ALA A 270 9.97 21.19 -7.75
N ARG A 271 10.25 21.86 -6.62
CA ARG A 271 11.22 22.96 -6.52
C ARG A 271 12.61 22.56 -7.03
N LYS A 272 13.13 21.39 -6.63
CA LYS A 272 14.46 20.88 -7.02
C LYS A 272 14.52 20.55 -8.52
N ILE A 273 13.45 20.03 -9.12
CA ILE A 273 13.35 19.81 -10.57
C ILE A 273 13.35 21.13 -11.34
N LEU A 274 12.59 22.12 -10.88
CA LEU A 274 12.47 23.43 -11.52
C LEU A 274 13.78 24.24 -11.43
N LYS A 275 14.34 24.36 -10.22
CA LYS A 275 15.57 25.14 -9.95
C LYS A 275 16.84 24.43 -10.44
N THR A 276 17.08 23.20 -9.99
CA THR A 276 18.41 22.55 -10.03
C THR A 276 18.58 21.59 -11.20
N PHE A 277 17.54 20.84 -11.54
CA PHE A 277 17.60 19.87 -12.65
C PHE A 277 17.08 20.41 -13.98
N HIS A 278 16.62 21.66 -14.00
CA HIS A 278 16.12 22.39 -15.17
C HIS A 278 15.11 21.56 -16.00
N GLY A 279 14.23 20.81 -15.32
CA GLY A 279 13.20 19.97 -15.94
C GLY A 279 13.71 18.66 -16.56
N ARG A 280 14.91 18.19 -16.20
CA ARG A 280 15.47 16.89 -16.63
C ARG A 280 15.86 16.04 -15.43
N ALA A 281 14.94 15.21 -14.94
CA ALA A 281 15.10 14.47 -13.69
C ALA A 281 14.63 13.00 -13.73
N LEU A 282 15.26 12.18 -12.88
CA LEU A 282 14.88 10.82 -12.53
C LEU A 282 14.20 10.84 -11.15
N LEU A 283 12.90 10.61 -11.12
CA LEU A 283 12.09 10.47 -9.91
C LEU A 283 12.14 9.00 -9.48
N ALA A 284 13.01 8.68 -8.51
CA ALA A 284 13.31 7.32 -8.04
C ALA A 284 12.62 6.97 -6.71
N ASP A 285 11.68 7.80 -6.26
CA ASP A 285 10.92 7.69 -5.00
C ASP A 285 10.29 6.32 -4.74
N GLU A 286 10.20 5.95 -3.46
CA GLU A 286 9.59 4.69 -3.02
C GLU A 286 8.14 4.52 -3.50
N VAL A 287 7.74 3.26 -3.75
CA VAL A 287 6.39 2.91 -4.23
C VAL A 287 5.31 3.52 -3.33
N GLY A 288 4.37 4.25 -3.94
CA GLY A 288 3.21 4.83 -3.25
C GLY A 288 3.42 6.22 -2.65
N LEU A 289 4.62 6.83 -2.73
CA LEU A 289 4.85 8.22 -2.29
C LEU A 289 4.20 9.29 -3.20
N GLY A 290 3.78 8.90 -4.40
CA GLY A 290 3.00 9.75 -5.30
C GLY A 290 3.77 10.42 -6.44
N LYS A 291 4.78 9.76 -7.03
CA LYS A 291 5.51 10.23 -8.23
C LYS A 291 4.63 10.83 -9.34
N THR A 292 3.45 10.27 -9.56
CA THR A 292 2.44 10.81 -10.50
C THR A 292 2.01 12.24 -10.11
N ILE A 293 1.77 12.51 -8.82
CA ILE A 293 1.45 13.84 -8.30
C ILE A 293 2.63 14.79 -8.49
N GLU A 294 3.86 14.37 -8.17
CA GLU A 294 5.07 15.19 -8.31
C GLU A 294 5.35 15.57 -9.77
N ALA A 295 5.28 14.59 -10.68
CA ALA A 295 5.45 14.82 -12.11
C ALA A 295 4.35 15.72 -12.69
N LEU A 296 3.10 15.56 -12.22
CA LEU A 296 1.98 16.41 -12.63
C LEU A 296 2.02 17.81 -12.00
N MET A 297 2.60 17.99 -10.80
CA MET A 297 2.89 19.31 -10.23
C MET A 297 3.91 20.06 -11.09
N VAL A 298 5.03 19.42 -11.44
CA VAL A 298 6.03 20.02 -12.36
C VAL A 298 5.43 20.34 -13.73
N LEU A 299 4.63 19.43 -14.29
CA LEU A 299 3.93 19.66 -15.56
C LEU A 299 2.97 20.85 -15.48
N LYS A 300 2.13 20.90 -14.44
CA LYS A 300 1.15 21.97 -14.23
C LYS A 300 1.82 23.32 -14.03
N GLU A 301 2.92 23.37 -13.27
CA GLU A 301 3.73 24.56 -13.05
C GLU A 301 4.36 25.06 -14.36
N TYR A 302 4.96 24.17 -15.18
CA TYR A 302 5.52 24.58 -16.48
C TYR A 302 4.45 25.05 -17.47
N ILE A 303 3.26 24.43 -17.50
CA ILE A 303 2.13 24.90 -18.30
C ILE A 303 1.67 26.29 -17.81
N GLN A 304 1.51 26.48 -16.50
CA GLN A 304 1.05 27.75 -15.92
C GLN A 304 2.10 28.87 -15.98
N ARG A 305 3.39 28.56 -16.03
CA ARG A 305 4.43 29.55 -16.36
C ARG A 305 4.52 29.81 -17.86
N GLY A 306 3.99 28.93 -18.72
CA GLY A 306 4.00 29.04 -20.18
C GLY A 306 5.26 28.48 -20.84
N MET A 307 6.00 27.65 -20.09
CA MET A 307 7.24 26.99 -20.52
C MET A 307 7.00 25.65 -21.23
N VAL A 308 5.79 25.10 -21.10
CA VAL A 308 5.29 23.93 -21.83
C VAL A 308 3.99 24.31 -22.53
N LYS A 309 3.97 24.15 -23.85
CA LYS A 309 2.76 24.14 -24.69
C LYS A 309 2.47 22.74 -25.23
N SER A 310 3.51 21.93 -25.45
CA SER A 310 3.37 20.54 -25.93
C SER A 310 3.93 19.51 -24.94
N ALA A 311 3.14 18.49 -24.62
CA ALA A 311 3.53 17.44 -23.67
C ALA A 311 3.14 16.03 -24.15
N LEU A 312 4.06 15.07 -23.97
CA LEU A 312 3.81 13.64 -24.21
C LEU A 312 4.04 12.85 -22.92
N ILE A 313 3.02 12.14 -22.46
CA ILE A 313 3.09 11.25 -21.30
C ILE A 313 3.01 9.81 -21.79
N LEU A 314 4.05 9.03 -21.52
CA LEU A 314 4.17 7.61 -21.88
C LEU A 314 4.07 6.74 -20.63
N THR A 315 3.19 5.74 -20.66
CA THR A 315 2.90 4.86 -19.51
C THR A 315 2.79 3.39 -19.94
N PRO A 316 2.92 2.42 -19.01
CA PRO A 316 2.41 1.06 -19.21
C PRO A 316 0.90 1.07 -19.53
N THR A 317 0.44 0.16 -20.40
CA THR A 317 -0.98 0.12 -20.82
C THR A 317 -1.99 0.11 -19.64
N PRO A 318 -1.78 -0.63 -18.53
CA PRO A 318 -2.73 -0.61 -17.41
C PRO A 318 -2.82 0.72 -16.65
N LEU A 319 -1.88 1.65 -16.84
CA LEU A 319 -1.81 2.92 -16.10
C LEU A 319 -2.36 4.12 -16.88
N VAL A 320 -2.59 4.00 -18.20
CA VAL A 320 -3.12 5.08 -19.05
C VAL A 320 -4.42 5.66 -18.49
N SER A 321 -5.43 4.81 -18.25
CA SER A 321 -6.71 5.23 -17.66
C SER A 321 -6.59 5.85 -16.26
N GLN A 322 -5.64 5.41 -15.42
CA GLN A 322 -5.39 6.07 -14.12
C GLN A 322 -4.79 7.47 -14.32
N TRP A 323 -3.75 7.61 -15.14
CA TRP A 323 -3.14 8.89 -15.43
C TRP A 323 -4.15 9.90 -15.97
N LYS A 324 -5.10 9.45 -16.81
CA LYS A 324 -6.19 10.29 -17.32
C LYS A 324 -7.14 10.79 -16.22
N GLU A 325 -7.50 9.92 -15.26
CA GLU A 325 -8.27 10.32 -14.07
C GLU A 325 -7.51 11.40 -13.28
N GLU A 326 -6.24 11.15 -12.96
CA GLU A 326 -5.46 12.06 -12.13
C GLU A 326 -5.24 13.43 -12.80
N LEU A 327 -4.87 13.45 -14.09
CA LEU A 327 -4.78 14.67 -14.89
C LEU A 327 -6.06 15.51 -14.84
N LYS A 328 -7.22 14.87 -15.09
CA LYS A 328 -8.50 15.57 -15.19
C LYS A 328 -9.05 16.00 -13.83
N VAL A 329 -9.09 15.10 -12.86
CA VAL A 329 -9.73 15.31 -11.56
C VAL A 329 -8.86 16.17 -10.63
N LYS A 330 -7.54 15.92 -10.60
CA LYS A 330 -6.63 16.56 -9.63
C LYS A 330 -5.99 17.83 -10.16
N PHE A 331 -5.60 17.84 -11.44
CA PHE A 331 -4.85 18.94 -12.05
C PHE A 331 -5.69 19.78 -13.03
N GLY A 332 -6.92 19.37 -13.35
CA GLY A 332 -7.78 20.07 -14.32
C GLY A 332 -7.18 20.12 -15.73
N LEU A 333 -6.42 19.09 -16.11
CA LEU A 333 -5.80 18.95 -17.42
C LEU A 333 -6.53 17.87 -18.23
N ASN A 334 -7.06 18.25 -19.40
CA ASN A 334 -7.68 17.31 -20.33
C ASN A 334 -6.63 16.83 -21.34
N PHE A 335 -6.20 15.57 -21.22
CA PHE A 335 -5.37 14.90 -22.21
C PHE A 335 -6.25 13.87 -22.96
N PRO A 336 -6.34 13.90 -24.30
CA PRO A 336 -6.75 12.73 -25.09
C PRO A 336 -5.83 11.55 -24.79
N SER A 337 -6.39 10.34 -24.75
CA SER A 337 -5.62 9.12 -24.45
C SER A 337 -5.79 7.98 -25.44
N THR A 338 -4.82 7.06 -25.48
CA THR A 338 -4.90 5.84 -26.31
C THR A 338 -5.96 4.84 -25.84
N ASP A 339 -6.50 5.00 -24.63
CA ASP A 339 -7.62 4.19 -24.11
C ASP A 339 -8.98 4.75 -24.55
N ASP A 340 -9.01 5.92 -25.21
CA ASP A 340 -10.26 6.60 -25.55
C ASP A 340 -10.98 5.88 -26.71
N PRO A 341 -12.31 5.65 -26.64
CA PRO A 341 -13.05 4.91 -27.67
C PRO A 341 -12.91 5.48 -29.09
N GLY A 342 -12.65 6.79 -29.23
CA GLY A 342 -12.42 7.46 -30.51
C GLY A 342 -10.99 7.36 -31.07
N TYR A 343 -10.05 6.76 -30.35
CA TYR A 343 -8.63 6.66 -30.75
C TYR A 343 -8.46 5.98 -32.12
N ASN A 344 -9.09 4.81 -32.30
CA ASN A 344 -8.99 4.05 -33.56
C ASN A 344 -9.52 4.83 -34.78
N THR A 345 -10.50 5.71 -34.58
CA THR A 345 -11.10 6.54 -35.63
C THR A 345 -10.25 7.77 -35.97
N HIS A 346 -9.48 8.28 -35.01
CA HIS A 346 -8.73 9.54 -35.11
C HIS A 346 -7.21 9.39 -34.92
N GLU A 347 -6.67 8.18 -35.05
CA GLU A 347 -5.29 7.82 -34.72
C GLU A 347 -4.22 8.72 -35.38
N LYS A 348 -4.48 9.20 -36.60
CA LYS A 348 -3.56 10.11 -37.34
C LYS A 348 -3.63 11.58 -36.91
N THR A 349 -4.72 12.01 -36.29
CA THR A 349 -4.85 13.38 -35.72
C THR A 349 -4.50 13.39 -34.23
N PHE A 350 -4.78 12.31 -33.50
CA PHE A 350 -4.39 12.12 -32.10
C PHE A 350 -2.91 12.45 -31.82
N TRP A 351 -1.98 11.97 -32.64
CA TRP A 351 -0.55 12.26 -32.45
C TRP A 351 -0.13 13.71 -32.80
N LYS A 352 -1.05 14.53 -33.32
CA LYS A 352 -0.87 15.96 -33.58
C LYS A 352 -1.45 16.87 -32.48
N GLU A 353 -2.20 16.31 -31.52
CA GLU A 353 -2.68 17.04 -30.35
C GLU A 353 -1.49 17.56 -29.52
N ASP A 354 -1.64 18.72 -28.88
CA ASP A 354 -0.54 19.32 -28.12
C ASP A 354 -0.22 18.57 -26.81
N PHE A 355 -1.25 18.00 -26.17
CA PHE A 355 -1.17 17.27 -24.92
C PHE A 355 -1.60 15.82 -25.15
N ILE A 356 -0.67 14.86 -25.07
CA ILE A 356 -0.91 13.45 -25.43
C ILE A 356 -0.60 12.54 -24.24
N LEU A 357 -1.51 11.63 -23.91
CA LEU A 357 -1.30 10.54 -22.97
C LEU A 357 -1.39 9.19 -23.70
N ALA A 358 -0.34 8.38 -23.68
CA ALA A 358 -0.30 7.16 -24.47
C ALA A 358 0.35 5.98 -23.76
N SER A 359 -0.12 4.77 -24.09
CA SER A 359 0.64 3.55 -23.81
C SER A 359 1.95 3.55 -24.62
N ILE A 360 3.08 3.34 -23.94
CA ILE A 360 4.39 3.18 -24.58
C ILE A 360 4.41 2.04 -25.60
N ASN A 361 3.55 1.02 -25.42
CA ASN A 361 3.42 -0.10 -26.34
C ASN A 361 2.76 0.29 -27.68
N LEU A 362 1.84 1.26 -27.67
CA LEU A 362 1.22 1.79 -28.90
C LEU A 362 2.12 2.83 -29.57
N ALA A 363 2.79 3.68 -28.79
CA ALA A 363 3.74 4.67 -29.29
C ALA A 363 4.97 4.04 -29.99
N LYS A 364 5.52 2.95 -29.43
CA LYS A 364 6.68 2.23 -30.00
C LYS A 364 6.36 1.32 -31.19
N SER A 365 5.08 1.18 -31.57
CA SER A 365 4.66 0.31 -32.67
C SER A 365 5.23 0.79 -34.01
N LYS A 366 5.49 -0.14 -34.95
CA LYS A 366 6.05 0.19 -36.28
C LYS A 366 5.28 1.29 -37.04
N LYS A 367 3.98 1.40 -36.77
CA LYS A 367 3.05 2.38 -37.38
C LYS A 367 3.17 3.78 -36.77
N ASN A 368 3.24 3.86 -35.44
CA ASN A 368 3.23 5.14 -34.72
C ASN A 368 4.63 5.71 -34.46
N PHE A 369 5.67 4.86 -34.38
CA PHE A 369 7.04 5.30 -34.08
C PHE A 369 7.52 6.49 -34.95
N PRO A 370 7.31 6.53 -36.28
CA PRO A 370 7.73 7.67 -37.10
C PRO A 370 6.94 8.95 -36.78
N ILE A 371 5.61 8.83 -36.60
CA ILE A 371 4.70 9.95 -36.33
C ILE A 371 5.06 10.60 -34.98
N VAL A 372 5.28 9.77 -33.96
CA VAL A 372 5.64 10.17 -32.59
C VAL A 372 7.05 10.77 -32.51
N THR A 373 7.99 10.38 -33.38
CA THR A 373 9.38 10.88 -33.33
C THR A 373 9.66 12.07 -34.25
N GLN A 374 8.79 12.36 -35.21
CA GLN A 374 8.91 13.53 -36.10
C GLN A 374 8.64 14.86 -35.39
N ARG A 375 7.71 14.86 -34.42
CA ARG A 375 7.28 16.03 -33.62
C ARG A 375 8.31 16.42 -32.56
N GLU A 376 8.28 17.68 -32.14
CA GLU A 376 9.00 18.19 -30.96
C GLU A 376 8.03 18.41 -29.79
N TYR A 377 8.47 18.09 -28.57
CA TYR A 377 7.69 18.23 -27.35
C TYR A 377 8.45 19.12 -26.33
N ASP A 378 7.75 20.02 -25.64
CA ASP A 378 8.37 20.78 -24.55
C ASP A 378 8.69 19.88 -23.37
N ILE A 379 7.84 18.90 -23.06
CA ILE A 379 8.09 17.92 -22.00
C ILE A 379 7.68 16.52 -22.42
N VAL A 380 8.53 15.55 -22.11
CA VAL A 380 8.19 14.13 -22.12
C VAL A 380 8.21 13.61 -20.68
N ILE A 381 7.17 12.87 -20.30
CA ILE A 381 7.12 12.14 -19.02
C ILE A 381 7.04 10.65 -19.37
N VAL A 382 7.89 9.82 -18.76
CA VAL A 382 7.83 8.36 -18.93
C VAL A 382 7.67 7.70 -17.56
N ASP A 383 6.52 7.10 -17.35
CA ASP A 383 6.24 6.30 -16.16
C ASP A 383 6.77 4.87 -16.31
N GLU A 384 7.09 4.24 -15.18
CA GLU A 384 7.83 2.98 -15.08
C GLU A 384 9.06 2.89 -16.02
N ALA A 385 9.93 3.91 -15.91
CA ALA A 385 11.19 4.04 -16.62
C ALA A 385 12.19 2.89 -16.38
N HIS A 386 11.91 1.98 -15.44
CA HIS A 386 12.63 0.71 -15.31
C HIS A 386 12.55 -0.12 -16.62
N HIS A 387 11.47 0.06 -17.40
CA HIS A 387 11.30 -0.48 -18.76
C HIS A 387 12.25 0.13 -19.83
N LEU A 388 13.05 1.15 -19.50
CA LEU A 388 14.03 1.79 -20.40
C LEU A 388 15.47 1.31 -20.18
N LYS A 389 15.71 0.41 -19.22
CA LYS A 389 17.07 0.05 -18.75
C LYS A 389 18.02 -0.57 -19.78
N ASP A 390 17.53 -1.07 -20.93
CA ASP A 390 18.36 -1.56 -22.04
C ASP A 390 18.14 -0.77 -23.35
N ARG A 391 19.25 -0.20 -23.83
CA ARG A 391 19.39 0.52 -25.11
C ARG A 391 19.00 -0.28 -26.36
N ASN A 392 19.01 -1.61 -26.32
CA ASN A 392 18.63 -2.41 -27.48
C ASN A 392 17.10 -2.43 -27.69
N THR A 393 16.32 -2.17 -26.63
CA THR A 393 14.85 -2.23 -26.66
C THR A 393 14.23 -1.13 -27.52
N LEU A 394 13.04 -1.40 -28.07
CA LEU A 394 12.23 -0.37 -28.75
C LEU A 394 11.78 0.73 -27.78
N ASN A 395 11.62 0.43 -26.49
CA ASN A 395 11.26 1.41 -25.46
C ASN A 395 12.35 2.50 -25.34
N TRP A 396 13.61 2.11 -25.08
CA TRP A 396 14.72 3.06 -24.97
C TRP A 396 14.96 3.79 -26.30
N LYS A 397 14.91 3.08 -27.44
CA LYS A 397 15.08 3.69 -28.76
C LYS A 397 14.02 4.76 -29.06
N LEU A 398 12.75 4.54 -28.70
CA LEU A 398 11.70 5.55 -28.81
C LEU A 398 12.05 6.79 -27.97
N VAL A 399 12.30 6.61 -26.67
CA VAL A 399 12.56 7.72 -25.74
C VAL A 399 13.85 8.48 -26.08
N ASN A 400 14.88 7.78 -26.59
CA ASN A 400 16.10 8.42 -27.08
C ASN A 400 15.84 9.28 -28.33
N THR A 401 15.02 8.79 -29.28
CA THR A 401 14.75 9.47 -30.56
C THR A 401 13.79 10.66 -30.41
N LEU A 402 12.93 10.66 -29.38
CA LEU A 402 12.03 11.79 -29.09
C LEU A 402 12.78 13.13 -28.93
N LYS A 403 12.45 14.10 -29.78
CA LYS A 403 12.88 15.49 -29.64
C LYS A 403 12.15 16.15 -28.46
N LYS A 404 12.88 16.57 -27.44
CA LYS A 404 12.31 16.98 -26.15
C LYS A 404 13.17 18.00 -25.40
N ARG A 405 12.54 19.08 -24.92
CA ARG A 405 13.20 20.08 -24.07
C ARG A 405 13.36 19.54 -22.64
N PHE A 406 12.26 19.21 -21.97
CA PHE A 406 12.22 18.63 -20.62
C PHE A 406 11.96 17.11 -20.68
N LEU A 407 12.45 16.38 -19.67
CA LEU A 407 12.28 14.93 -19.54
C LEU A 407 12.15 14.53 -18.07
N LEU A 408 11.02 13.93 -17.70
CA LEU A 408 10.85 13.27 -16.39
C LEU A 408 10.79 11.76 -16.61
N LEU A 409 11.67 11.02 -15.92
CA LEU A 409 11.64 9.56 -15.86
C LEU A 409 11.21 9.13 -14.46
N LEU A 410 10.16 8.31 -14.35
CA LEU A 410 9.61 7.89 -13.06
C LEU A 410 9.89 6.40 -12.83
N THR A 411 10.39 6.03 -11.65
CA THR A 411 10.61 4.63 -11.27
C THR A 411 10.60 4.47 -9.75
N ALA A 412 10.38 3.27 -9.22
CA ALA A 412 10.64 2.96 -7.81
C ALA A 412 12.07 2.45 -7.55
N THR A 413 12.83 2.21 -8.61
CA THR A 413 14.01 1.33 -8.64
C THR A 413 14.89 1.72 -9.83
N PRO A 414 15.81 2.69 -9.66
CA PRO A 414 16.69 3.13 -10.74
C PRO A 414 17.71 2.06 -11.16
N VAL A 415 17.94 1.01 -10.34
CA VAL A 415 18.77 -0.16 -10.70
C VAL A 415 18.10 -1.47 -10.33
N GLU A 416 18.21 -2.44 -11.22
CA GLU A 416 17.76 -3.81 -10.98
C GLU A 416 18.91 -4.79 -10.83
N ASN A 417 19.75 -4.94 -11.85
CA ASN A 417 20.72 -6.04 -11.94
C ASN A 417 22.12 -5.59 -12.37
N ASN A 418 22.29 -4.36 -12.86
CA ASN A 418 23.55 -3.94 -13.48
C ASN A 418 23.70 -2.41 -13.49
N LEU A 419 24.85 -1.88 -13.07
CA LEU A 419 25.12 -0.43 -13.10
C LEU A 419 25.08 0.19 -14.51
N MET A 420 25.15 -0.62 -15.58
CA MET A 420 24.87 -0.18 -16.96
C MET A 420 23.43 0.32 -17.18
N GLU A 421 22.48 -0.10 -16.33
CA GLU A 421 21.08 0.35 -16.37
C GLU A 421 21.02 1.87 -16.05
N LEU A 422 21.80 2.33 -15.05
CA LEU A 422 21.99 3.76 -14.76
C LEU A 422 22.59 4.51 -15.95
N TYR A 423 23.65 3.98 -16.57
CA TYR A 423 24.27 4.61 -17.74
C TYR A 423 23.23 4.88 -18.84
N ASN A 424 22.34 3.91 -19.11
CA ASN A 424 21.30 4.06 -20.14
C ASN A 424 20.23 5.10 -19.76
N LEU A 425 19.89 5.24 -18.47
CA LEU A 425 18.94 6.26 -17.97
C LEU A 425 19.58 7.67 -17.92
N VAL A 426 20.80 7.80 -17.41
CA VAL A 426 21.58 9.05 -17.41
C VAL A 426 21.74 9.59 -18.83
N THR A 427 22.04 8.72 -19.79
CA THR A 427 22.21 9.09 -21.21
C THR A 427 20.93 9.69 -21.82
N LEU A 428 19.73 9.26 -21.39
CA LEU A 428 18.47 9.87 -21.85
C LEU A 428 18.25 11.29 -21.26
N LEU A 429 18.67 11.50 -20.02
CA LEU A 429 18.46 12.75 -19.27
C LEU A 429 19.49 13.83 -19.60
N LYS A 430 20.78 13.48 -19.66
CA LYS A 430 21.88 14.37 -20.02
C LYS A 430 22.79 13.71 -21.09
N PRO A 431 22.34 13.68 -22.37
CA PRO A 431 23.15 13.17 -23.47
C PRO A 431 24.55 13.83 -23.51
N GLY A 432 25.59 13.01 -23.66
CA GLY A 432 26.99 13.48 -23.72
C GLY A 432 27.67 13.74 -22.38
N GLN A 433 26.97 13.73 -21.24
CA GLN A 433 27.62 13.88 -19.92
C GLN A 433 28.53 12.68 -19.57
N LEU A 434 28.12 11.47 -19.98
CA LEU A 434 28.93 10.26 -19.87
C LEU A 434 29.62 9.95 -21.20
N LYS A 435 30.94 9.70 -21.16
CA LYS A 435 31.78 9.53 -22.36
C LYS A 435 31.36 8.35 -23.24
N THR A 436 31.58 7.13 -22.77
CA THR A 436 31.24 5.89 -23.49
C THR A 436 30.89 4.80 -22.48
N ALA A 437 30.08 3.82 -22.90
CA ALA A 437 29.76 2.65 -22.08
C ALA A 437 31.01 1.86 -21.62
N SER A 438 32.09 1.88 -22.41
CA SER A 438 33.35 1.24 -22.01
C SER A 438 34.05 2.01 -20.89
N SER A 439 34.18 3.33 -21.02
CA SER A 439 34.80 4.17 -19.99
C SER A 439 33.94 4.26 -18.71
N PHE A 440 32.62 4.10 -18.81
CA PHE A 440 31.75 3.98 -17.64
C PHE A 440 32.00 2.67 -16.88
N ARG A 441 32.07 1.52 -17.58
CA ARG A 441 32.41 0.23 -16.97
C ARG A 441 33.75 0.28 -16.25
N GLU A 442 34.77 0.79 -16.93
CA GLU A 442 36.14 0.89 -16.40
C GLU A 442 36.25 1.77 -15.15
N LYS A 443 35.43 2.82 -15.04
CA LYS A 443 35.47 3.75 -13.90
C LYS A 443 34.57 3.39 -12.73
N PHE A 444 33.44 2.72 -13.00
CA PHE A 444 32.36 2.58 -12.03
C PHE A 444 31.89 1.14 -11.77
N MET A 445 32.45 0.13 -12.44
CA MET A 445 32.04 -1.27 -12.26
C MET A 445 33.23 -2.17 -11.90
N THR A 446 33.06 -3.03 -10.90
CA THR A 446 34.12 -3.96 -10.47
C THR A 446 34.31 -5.07 -11.50
N ARG A 447 35.56 -5.43 -11.80
CA ARG A 447 35.86 -6.58 -12.68
C ARG A 447 35.37 -7.88 -12.02
N GLY A 448 34.38 -8.51 -12.64
CA GLY A 448 33.77 -9.76 -12.16
C GLY A 448 32.44 -9.58 -11.42
N ASP A 449 32.15 -8.39 -10.88
CA ASP A 449 30.89 -8.08 -10.21
C ASP A 449 30.22 -6.82 -10.82
N PRO A 450 29.15 -6.96 -11.61
CA PRO A 450 28.43 -5.84 -12.21
C PRO A 450 27.50 -5.10 -11.22
N THR A 451 27.44 -5.55 -9.97
CA THR A 451 26.59 -5.01 -8.90
C THR A 451 27.38 -4.16 -7.91
N ASP A 452 28.71 -4.32 -7.80
CA ASP A 452 29.53 -3.55 -6.86
C ASP A 452 30.21 -2.32 -7.50
N PRO A 453 29.83 -1.07 -7.12
CA PRO A 453 30.31 0.14 -7.76
C PRO A 453 31.73 0.52 -7.35
N GLN A 454 32.60 0.73 -8.32
CA GLN A 454 33.86 1.45 -8.10
C GLN A 454 33.61 2.95 -8.08
N ASN A 455 34.43 3.71 -7.33
CA ASN A 455 34.31 5.16 -7.20
C ASN A 455 32.89 5.64 -6.81
N SER A 456 32.29 4.97 -5.81
CA SER A 456 30.89 5.16 -5.42
C SER A 456 30.52 6.60 -5.03
N SER A 457 31.46 7.40 -4.51
CA SER A 457 31.27 8.84 -4.24
C SER A 457 31.00 9.62 -5.53
N HIS A 458 31.91 9.53 -6.51
CA HIS A 458 31.77 10.22 -7.79
C HIS A 458 30.55 9.71 -8.59
N LEU A 459 30.23 8.41 -8.51
CA LEU A 459 28.96 7.90 -9.06
C LEU A 459 27.76 8.53 -8.33
N LYS A 460 27.83 8.68 -7.01
CA LYS A 460 26.77 9.32 -6.22
C LYS A 460 26.57 10.78 -6.64
N ASP A 461 27.65 11.56 -6.73
CA ASP A 461 27.64 12.98 -7.11
C ASP A 461 27.00 13.20 -8.49
N LEU A 462 27.39 12.39 -9.48
CA LEU A 462 26.84 12.45 -10.84
C LEU A 462 25.32 12.19 -10.85
N LEU A 463 24.85 11.20 -10.09
CA LEU A 463 23.42 10.90 -9.99
C LEU A 463 22.67 11.95 -9.17
N GLY A 464 23.30 12.58 -8.18
CA GLY A 464 22.74 13.69 -7.40
C GLY A 464 22.44 14.94 -8.26
N GLN A 465 23.06 15.06 -9.44
CA GLN A 465 22.77 16.11 -10.43
C GLN A 465 21.57 15.80 -11.34
N ILE A 466 20.88 14.67 -11.17
CA ILE A 466 19.70 14.29 -11.98
C ILE A 466 18.59 13.55 -11.21
N MET A 467 18.85 12.99 -10.03
CA MET A 467 17.94 12.04 -9.36
C MET A 467 17.43 12.57 -8.02
N ILE A 468 16.14 12.30 -7.75
CA ILE A 468 15.47 12.50 -6.47
C ILE A 468 15.02 11.14 -5.96
N ARG A 469 15.15 10.88 -4.65
CA ARG A 469 14.66 9.65 -4.04
C ARG A 469 14.21 9.87 -2.58
N ASN A 470 12.93 10.11 -2.38
CA ASN A 470 12.34 10.04 -1.04
C ASN A 470 12.02 8.59 -0.65
N THR A 471 12.09 8.31 0.66
CA THR A 471 11.60 7.07 1.28
C THR A 471 10.41 7.35 2.20
N ARG A 472 9.61 6.31 2.51
CA ARG A 472 8.48 6.42 3.44
C ARG A 472 8.90 6.83 4.85
N ALA A 473 10.07 6.36 5.29
CA ALA A 473 10.64 6.69 6.60
C ALA A 473 10.98 8.19 6.69
N PHE A 474 11.64 8.74 5.66
CA PHE A 474 11.97 10.15 5.56
C PHE A 474 10.73 11.04 5.43
N ALA A 475 9.82 10.66 4.53
CA ALA A 475 8.59 11.39 4.25
C ALA A 475 7.59 11.42 5.44
N LYS A 476 7.77 10.52 6.42
CA LYS A 476 6.89 10.33 7.61
C LYS A 476 5.44 10.03 7.23
N VAL A 477 5.26 9.30 6.13
CA VAL A 477 3.95 8.92 5.60
C VAL A 477 3.56 7.57 6.21
N ASP A 478 2.96 7.63 7.40
CA ASP A 478 2.39 6.46 8.09
C ASP A 478 1.17 5.93 7.31
N ILE A 479 1.40 5.11 6.29
CA ILE A 479 0.35 4.25 5.72
C ILE A 479 0.20 3.04 6.66
N PRO A 480 -0.99 2.78 7.24
CA PRO A 480 -1.19 1.66 8.16
C PRO A 480 -0.92 0.30 7.48
N PRO A 481 -0.60 -0.75 8.26
CA PRO A 481 -0.34 -2.07 7.71
C PRO A 481 -1.58 -2.66 7.01
N ARG A 482 -1.33 -3.59 6.09
CA ARG A 482 -2.38 -4.37 5.43
C ARG A 482 -2.17 -5.86 5.73
N PHE A 483 -3.26 -6.57 6.02
CA PHE A 483 -3.24 -7.99 6.33
C PHE A 483 -4.08 -8.74 5.31
N ALA A 484 -3.46 -9.68 4.62
CA ALA A 484 -4.12 -10.55 3.67
C ALA A 484 -4.37 -11.94 4.26
N GLN A 485 -5.53 -12.51 3.96
CA GLN A 485 -5.90 -13.86 4.36
C GLN A 485 -6.53 -14.60 3.19
N THR A 486 -5.81 -15.59 2.65
CA THR A 486 -6.44 -16.65 1.85
C THR A 486 -7.38 -17.48 2.72
N ILE A 487 -8.62 -17.63 2.28
CA ILE A 487 -9.58 -18.55 2.87
C ILE A 487 -9.98 -19.56 1.79
N LYS A 488 -9.56 -20.81 1.96
CA LYS A 488 -10.08 -21.94 1.19
C LYS A 488 -11.52 -22.19 1.59
N VAL A 489 -12.39 -22.32 0.60
CA VAL A 489 -13.83 -22.51 0.79
C VAL A 489 -14.22 -23.88 0.31
N GLU A 490 -14.75 -24.71 1.21
CA GLU A 490 -15.25 -26.04 0.86
C GLU A 490 -16.51 -25.92 -0.04
N PRO A 491 -16.46 -26.38 -1.30
CA PRO A 491 -17.60 -26.33 -2.20
C PRO A 491 -18.69 -27.34 -1.81
N VAL A 492 -19.95 -27.03 -2.10
CA VAL A 492 -21.09 -27.96 -1.94
C VAL A 492 -20.98 -29.08 -2.99
N SER A 493 -21.48 -30.28 -2.70
CA SER A 493 -21.37 -31.47 -3.57
C SER A 493 -21.85 -31.25 -5.02
N LEU A 494 -22.81 -30.36 -5.24
CA LEU A 494 -23.27 -29.97 -6.58
C LEU A 494 -22.27 -29.06 -7.32
N GLU A 495 -21.55 -28.19 -6.60
CA GLU A 495 -20.48 -27.34 -7.14
C GLU A 495 -19.27 -28.19 -7.53
N ILE A 496 -18.90 -29.19 -6.71
CA ILE A 496 -17.86 -30.18 -7.04
C ILE A 496 -18.20 -30.87 -8.37
N ARG A 497 -19.43 -31.40 -8.49
CA ARG A 497 -19.90 -32.05 -9.71
C ARG A 497 -19.94 -31.10 -10.91
N LEU A 498 -20.29 -29.83 -10.70
CA LEU A 498 -20.28 -28.80 -11.74
C LEU A 498 -18.85 -28.54 -12.26
N TYR A 499 -17.90 -28.36 -11.35
CA TYR A 499 -16.50 -28.09 -11.67
C TYR A 499 -15.82 -29.27 -12.38
N GLN A 500 -16.12 -30.50 -11.94
CA GLN A 500 -15.68 -31.74 -12.59
C GLN A 500 -16.24 -31.88 -14.01
N ASN A 501 -17.55 -31.67 -14.20
CA ASN A 501 -18.19 -31.72 -15.52
C ASN A 501 -17.59 -30.69 -16.50
N ILE A 502 -17.35 -29.47 -16.03
CA ILE A 502 -16.75 -28.39 -16.85
C ILE A 502 -15.29 -28.73 -17.18
N THR A 503 -14.52 -29.27 -16.22
CA THR A 503 -13.13 -29.71 -16.47
C THR A 503 -13.07 -30.85 -17.49
N ALA A 504 -14.02 -31.81 -17.46
CA ALA A 504 -14.12 -32.87 -18.45
C ALA A 504 -14.46 -32.32 -19.85
N LEU A 505 -15.50 -31.47 -19.96
CA LEU A 505 -15.90 -30.81 -21.20
C LEU A 505 -14.73 -30.06 -21.87
N ILE A 506 -13.94 -29.32 -21.08
CA ILE A 506 -12.76 -28.60 -21.58
C ILE A 506 -11.68 -29.57 -22.07
N LYS A 507 -11.43 -30.66 -21.33
CA LYS A 507 -10.46 -31.68 -21.73
C LYS A 507 -10.87 -32.46 -22.98
N ASP A 508 -12.17 -32.58 -23.28
CA ASP A 508 -12.64 -33.26 -24.48
C ASP A 508 -12.63 -32.34 -25.71
N ILE A 509 -13.14 -31.09 -25.59
CA ILE A 509 -13.06 -30.11 -26.70
C ILE A 509 -11.60 -29.78 -27.06
N SER A 510 -10.69 -29.80 -26.07
CA SER A 510 -9.25 -29.61 -26.31
C SER A 510 -8.54 -30.80 -26.98
N LYS A 511 -9.22 -31.95 -27.18
CA LYS A 511 -8.73 -33.07 -27.99
C LYS A 511 -9.26 -33.01 -29.42
N THR A 512 -10.51 -32.56 -29.60
CA THR A 512 -11.20 -32.60 -30.90
C THR A 512 -10.90 -31.38 -31.77
N ASN A 513 -10.88 -30.17 -31.21
CA ASN A 513 -10.76 -28.93 -31.99
C ASN A 513 -9.44 -28.18 -31.75
N GLY A 514 -8.71 -27.88 -32.83
CA GLY A 514 -7.49 -27.09 -32.80
C GLY A 514 -7.73 -25.60 -32.48
N SER A 515 -7.24 -25.15 -31.32
CA SER A 515 -7.05 -23.75 -30.86
C SER A 515 -8.27 -22.80 -30.78
N GLY A 516 -9.25 -22.87 -31.69
CA GLY A 516 -10.25 -21.81 -31.90
C GLY A 516 -11.12 -21.45 -30.68
N HIS A 517 -11.39 -22.41 -29.79
CA HIS A 517 -12.27 -22.20 -28.63
C HIS A 517 -11.53 -22.00 -27.29
N LYS A 518 -10.18 -21.95 -27.28
CA LYS A 518 -9.35 -21.90 -26.06
C LYS A 518 -9.79 -20.79 -25.08
N LEU A 519 -10.13 -19.61 -25.60
CA LEU A 519 -10.60 -18.47 -24.80
C LEU A 519 -11.96 -18.70 -24.12
N LEU A 520 -12.90 -19.34 -24.83
CA LEU A 520 -14.25 -19.63 -24.31
C LEU A 520 -14.20 -20.72 -23.24
N LEU A 521 -13.36 -21.75 -23.42
CA LEU A 521 -13.08 -22.78 -22.42
C LEU A 521 -12.40 -22.20 -21.18
N LYS A 522 -11.44 -21.28 -21.35
CA LYS A 522 -10.81 -20.51 -20.26
C LYS A 522 -11.83 -19.68 -19.47
N ASN A 523 -12.79 -19.05 -20.14
CA ASN A 523 -13.86 -18.30 -19.48
C ASN A 523 -14.78 -19.22 -18.66
N LEU A 524 -15.26 -20.34 -19.22
CA LEU A 524 -16.10 -21.29 -18.46
C LEU A 524 -15.40 -21.85 -17.20
N LEU A 525 -14.10 -22.15 -17.26
CA LEU A 525 -13.32 -22.62 -16.10
C LEU A 525 -13.17 -21.54 -15.01
N THR A 526 -12.99 -20.28 -15.42
CA THR A 526 -12.90 -19.14 -14.48
C THR A 526 -14.26 -18.76 -13.90
N GLU A 527 -15.34 -18.92 -14.65
CA GLU A 527 -16.71 -18.73 -14.17
C GLU A 527 -17.13 -19.83 -13.18
N ALA A 528 -16.67 -21.07 -13.39
CA ALA A 528 -16.96 -22.20 -12.51
C ALA A 528 -16.32 -22.11 -11.12
N GLY A 529 -15.19 -21.40 -10.98
CA GLY A 529 -14.64 -21.04 -9.67
C GLY A 529 -15.35 -19.86 -9.00
N SER A 530 -16.15 -19.12 -9.76
CA SER A 530 -16.79 -17.86 -9.36
C SER A 530 -18.23 -18.07 -8.90
N SER A 531 -19.14 -18.42 -9.81
CA SER A 531 -20.50 -18.88 -9.46
C SER A 531 -21.15 -19.73 -10.54
N PRO A 532 -22.05 -20.67 -10.17
CA PRO A 532 -22.89 -21.40 -11.11
C PRO A 532 -23.73 -20.48 -12.01
N ARG A 533 -24.17 -19.32 -11.50
CA ARG A 533 -24.98 -18.34 -12.23
C ARG A 533 -24.21 -17.76 -13.44
N SER A 534 -22.94 -17.39 -13.27
CA SER A 534 -22.10 -16.92 -14.39
C SER A 534 -21.97 -17.97 -15.49
N VAL A 535 -21.62 -19.21 -15.13
CA VAL A 535 -21.52 -20.33 -16.07
C VAL A 535 -22.83 -20.52 -16.84
N GLY A 536 -23.97 -20.52 -16.13
CA GLY A 536 -25.29 -20.69 -16.74
C GLY A 536 -25.65 -19.60 -17.76
N LEU A 537 -25.23 -18.35 -17.54
CA LEU A 537 -25.42 -17.26 -18.51
C LEU A 537 -24.57 -17.46 -19.77
N THR A 538 -23.31 -17.85 -19.63
CA THR A 538 -22.40 -18.11 -20.75
C THR A 538 -22.85 -19.34 -21.55
N LEU A 539 -23.22 -20.44 -20.87
CA LEU A 539 -23.79 -21.63 -21.51
C LEU A 539 -25.12 -21.35 -22.23
N SER A 540 -25.99 -20.51 -21.66
CA SER A 540 -27.25 -20.17 -22.31
C SER A 540 -27.06 -19.35 -23.60
N LYS A 541 -26.02 -18.51 -23.68
CA LYS A 541 -25.62 -17.84 -24.94
C LYS A 541 -25.05 -18.84 -25.95
N ILE A 542 -24.17 -19.74 -25.50
CA ILE A 542 -23.58 -20.81 -26.34
C ILE A 542 -24.68 -21.68 -26.96
N LEU A 543 -25.69 -22.07 -26.17
CA LEU A 543 -26.80 -22.91 -26.63
C LEU A 543 -27.79 -22.19 -27.56
N ALA A 544 -27.76 -20.86 -27.62
CA ALA A 544 -28.55 -20.04 -28.55
C ALA A 544 -27.83 -19.76 -29.87
N GLY A 545 -26.49 -19.79 -29.89
CA GLY A 545 -25.70 -19.71 -31.11
C GLY A 545 -25.70 -21.04 -31.87
N GLN A 546 -25.89 -21.00 -33.20
CA GLN A 546 -25.97 -22.22 -34.01
C GLN A 546 -24.60 -22.86 -34.31
N GLU A 547 -23.49 -22.14 -34.12
CA GLU A 547 -22.14 -22.55 -34.55
C GLU A 547 -21.44 -23.55 -33.59
N ILE A 548 -21.94 -23.77 -32.38
CA ILE A 548 -21.18 -24.50 -31.34
C ILE A 548 -21.65 -25.95 -31.16
N LEU A 549 -20.85 -26.86 -31.74
CA LEU A 549 -20.61 -28.24 -31.28
C LEU A 549 -21.87 -29.06 -30.93
N VAL A 550 -22.57 -29.52 -31.97
CA VAL A 550 -23.72 -30.45 -31.87
C VAL A 550 -23.43 -31.66 -30.97
N GLU A 551 -22.22 -32.23 -31.07
CA GLU A 551 -21.76 -33.39 -30.31
C GLU A 551 -21.80 -33.16 -28.78
N HIS A 552 -21.37 -31.99 -28.32
CA HIS A 552 -21.32 -31.66 -26.89
C HIS A 552 -22.61 -31.04 -26.35
N LYS A 553 -23.62 -30.77 -27.20
CA LYS A 553 -24.88 -30.09 -26.83
C LYS A 553 -25.62 -30.75 -25.66
N LYS A 554 -25.62 -32.08 -25.57
CA LYS A 554 -26.20 -32.83 -24.43
C LYS A 554 -25.48 -32.53 -23.10
N MET A 555 -24.15 -32.42 -23.13
CA MET A 555 -23.33 -32.12 -21.95
C MET A 555 -23.48 -30.66 -21.52
N LEU A 556 -23.50 -29.73 -22.48
CA LEU A 556 -23.76 -28.30 -22.24
C LEU A 556 -25.13 -28.07 -21.57
N LEU A 557 -26.18 -28.76 -22.03
CA LEU A 557 -27.51 -28.72 -21.41
C LEU A 557 -27.51 -29.27 -19.98
N ALA A 558 -26.86 -30.41 -19.74
CA ALA A 558 -26.76 -31.00 -18.40
C ALA A 558 -26.04 -30.07 -17.40
N ILE A 559 -24.97 -29.40 -17.83
CA ILE A 559 -24.22 -28.43 -17.02
C ILE A 559 -25.08 -27.17 -16.75
N ASN A 560 -25.80 -26.65 -17.76
CA ASN A 560 -26.69 -25.49 -17.58
C ASN A 560 -27.85 -25.77 -16.62
N ASN A 561 -28.43 -26.98 -16.69
CA ASN A 561 -29.47 -27.41 -15.73
C ASN A 561 -28.90 -27.57 -14.31
N LEU A 562 -27.68 -28.10 -14.16
CA LEU A 562 -27.00 -28.17 -12.86
C LEU A 562 -26.74 -26.77 -12.30
N CYS A 563 -26.32 -25.80 -13.12
CA CYS A 563 -26.16 -24.40 -12.71
C CYS A 563 -27.44 -23.80 -12.10
N ARG A 564 -28.60 -24.08 -12.69
CA ARG A 564 -29.91 -23.60 -12.21
C ARG A 564 -30.36 -24.24 -10.89
N SER A 565 -29.81 -25.41 -10.53
CA SER A 565 -30.15 -26.11 -9.29
C SER A 565 -29.38 -25.63 -8.05
N ILE A 566 -28.30 -24.86 -8.24
CA ILE A 566 -27.42 -24.42 -7.14
C ILE A 566 -27.78 -22.99 -6.76
N THR A 567 -28.57 -22.83 -5.69
CA THR A 567 -29.04 -21.52 -5.20
C THR A 567 -28.16 -20.91 -4.10
N ILE A 568 -27.36 -21.72 -3.39
CA ILE A 568 -26.44 -21.25 -2.33
C ILE A 568 -25.13 -22.03 -2.43
N THR A 569 -24.03 -21.31 -2.66
CA THR A 569 -22.66 -21.85 -2.78
C THR A 569 -21.97 -22.02 -1.43
N GLY A 570 -20.79 -22.64 -1.42
CA GLY A 570 -19.83 -22.54 -0.32
C GLY A 570 -19.38 -21.10 -0.04
N LYS A 571 -19.09 -20.32 -1.10
CA LYS A 571 -18.62 -18.93 -1.00
C LYS A 571 -19.66 -18.00 -0.35
N ASP A 572 -20.95 -18.16 -0.65
CA ASP A 572 -22.05 -17.40 -0.03
C ASP A 572 -22.14 -17.59 1.50
N LYS A 573 -22.00 -18.84 1.95
CA LYS A 573 -22.03 -19.20 3.38
C LYS A 573 -20.87 -18.58 4.14
N LEU A 574 -19.67 -18.55 3.53
CA LEU A 574 -18.51 -17.89 4.12
C LEU A 574 -18.65 -16.37 4.09
N LEU A 575 -19.13 -15.78 2.98
CA LEU A 575 -19.37 -14.34 2.85
C LEU A 575 -20.27 -13.85 4.00
N PHE A 576 -21.41 -14.50 4.24
CA PHE A 576 -22.32 -14.16 5.35
C PHE A 576 -21.65 -14.25 6.73
N LYS A 577 -20.70 -15.19 6.92
CA LYS A 577 -19.91 -15.30 8.15
C LYS A 577 -18.88 -14.17 8.28
N LEU A 578 -18.20 -13.79 7.20
CA LEU A 578 -17.23 -12.69 7.18
C LEU A 578 -17.90 -11.35 7.48
N LEU A 579 -19.02 -11.04 6.81
CA LEU A 579 -19.79 -9.81 7.03
C LEU A 579 -20.31 -9.67 8.48
N LYS A 580 -20.57 -10.79 9.18
CA LYS A 580 -20.91 -10.79 10.60
C LYS A 580 -19.71 -10.73 11.54
N SER A 581 -18.52 -11.13 11.09
CA SER A 581 -17.30 -11.17 11.91
C SER A 581 -16.51 -9.85 11.83
N TYR A 582 -16.63 -9.13 10.72
CA TYR A 582 -15.93 -7.89 10.42
C TYR A 582 -16.95 -6.80 10.02
N PRO A 583 -17.53 -6.08 11.00
CA PRO A 583 -18.50 -5.03 10.73
C PRO A 583 -17.87 -3.75 10.18
N GLY A 584 -18.70 -2.93 9.55
CA GLY A 584 -18.32 -1.64 8.93
C GLY A 584 -18.01 -1.75 7.44
N LYS A 585 -17.54 -0.64 6.86
CA LYS A 585 -17.46 -0.46 5.41
C LYS A 585 -16.49 -1.41 4.72
N MET A 586 -17.01 -2.21 3.79
CA MET A 586 -16.32 -3.28 3.08
C MET A 586 -16.65 -3.29 1.57
N ILE A 587 -15.65 -3.53 0.73
CA ILE A 587 -15.82 -3.70 -0.72
C ILE A 587 -15.75 -5.18 -1.08
N LEU A 588 -16.70 -5.65 -1.88
CA LEU A 588 -16.83 -7.02 -2.34
C LEU A 588 -16.61 -7.08 -3.86
N PHE A 589 -15.42 -7.52 -4.26
CA PHE A 589 -15.03 -7.64 -5.66
C PHE A 589 -15.41 -8.99 -6.25
N VAL A 590 -16.19 -8.92 -7.32
CA VAL A 590 -16.50 -10.02 -8.24
C VAL A 590 -15.93 -9.72 -9.63
N LYS A 591 -15.71 -10.74 -10.45
CA LYS A 591 -15.21 -10.63 -11.82
C LYS A 591 -16.37 -10.57 -12.84
N TYR A 592 -17.49 -11.24 -12.55
CA TYR A 592 -18.58 -11.47 -13.51
C TYR A 592 -19.88 -10.83 -13.08
N LEU A 593 -20.65 -10.31 -14.04
CA LEU A 593 -21.96 -9.73 -13.76
C LEU A 593 -22.97 -10.78 -13.26
N GLY A 594 -22.94 -12.02 -13.77
CA GLY A 594 -23.80 -13.10 -13.24
C GLY A 594 -23.51 -13.45 -11.78
N THR A 595 -22.27 -13.21 -11.32
CA THR A 595 -21.88 -13.37 -9.92
C THR A 595 -22.27 -12.16 -9.08
N LEU A 596 -22.20 -10.96 -9.65
CA LEU A 596 -22.78 -9.76 -9.04
C LEU A 596 -24.29 -9.91 -8.82
N GLU A 597 -25.04 -10.38 -9.83
CA GLU A 597 -26.48 -10.66 -9.74
C GLU A 597 -26.76 -11.70 -8.64
N HIS A 598 -26.08 -12.86 -8.66
CA HIS A 598 -26.21 -13.91 -7.64
C HIS A 598 -25.91 -13.42 -6.22
N VAL A 599 -24.80 -12.71 -6.02
CA VAL A 599 -24.39 -12.22 -4.70
C VAL A 599 -25.31 -11.09 -4.22
N SER A 600 -25.81 -10.24 -5.13
CA SER A 600 -26.82 -9.22 -4.84
C SER A 600 -28.12 -9.85 -4.32
N GLU A 601 -28.65 -10.86 -5.03
CA GLU A 601 -29.83 -11.63 -4.63
C GLU A 601 -29.61 -12.33 -3.27
N PHE A 602 -28.43 -12.94 -3.07
CA PHE A 602 -28.08 -13.59 -1.80
C PHE A 602 -28.04 -12.59 -0.62
N LEU A 603 -27.37 -11.44 -0.77
CA LEU A 603 -27.27 -10.41 0.27
C LEU A 603 -28.66 -9.82 0.61
N ALA A 604 -29.48 -9.56 -0.42
CA ALA A 604 -30.87 -9.13 -0.24
C ALA A 604 -31.70 -10.18 0.54
N SER A 605 -31.54 -11.48 0.23
CA SER A 605 -32.18 -12.59 0.95
C SER A 605 -31.77 -12.73 2.43
N LYS A 606 -30.78 -11.95 2.88
CA LYS A 606 -30.30 -11.89 4.26
C LYS A 606 -30.52 -10.52 4.92
N GLY A 607 -31.24 -9.61 4.24
CA GLY A 607 -31.50 -8.25 4.72
C GLY A 607 -30.27 -7.34 4.71
N ILE A 608 -29.22 -7.67 3.97
CA ILE A 608 -27.98 -6.90 3.94
C ILE A 608 -28.06 -5.85 2.83
N SER A 609 -28.32 -4.59 3.23
CA SER A 609 -28.29 -3.44 2.32
C SER A 609 -26.89 -3.21 1.76
N HIS A 610 -26.80 -3.03 0.44
CA HIS A 610 -25.55 -2.88 -0.30
C HIS A 610 -25.72 -1.94 -1.51
N SER A 611 -24.62 -1.33 -1.95
CA SER A 611 -24.53 -0.59 -3.20
C SER A 611 -24.01 -1.50 -4.31
N LEU A 612 -24.43 -1.24 -5.55
CA LEU A 612 -23.94 -1.93 -6.75
C LEU A 612 -23.08 -0.99 -7.58
N PHE A 613 -21.95 -1.48 -8.12
CA PHE A 613 -21.13 -0.70 -9.05
C PHE A 613 -20.58 -1.58 -10.18
N HIS A 614 -21.09 -1.40 -11.40
CA HIS A 614 -20.68 -2.23 -12.54
C HIS A 614 -20.72 -1.50 -13.88
N GLY A 615 -20.02 -2.05 -14.87
CA GLY A 615 -19.80 -1.44 -16.19
C GLY A 615 -21.07 -0.93 -16.90
N LYS A 616 -22.19 -1.67 -16.82
CA LYS A 616 -23.49 -1.31 -17.42
C LYS A 616 -24.13 -0.01 -16.89
N MET A 617 -23.67 0.51 -15.75
CA MET A 617 -24.23 1.76 -15.18
C MET A 617 -23.65 2.97 -15.91
N ASP A 618 -24.40 4.05 -16.01
CA ASP A 618 -23.87 5.34 -16.43
C ASP A 618 -22.98 5.96 -15.33
N ASN A 619 -22.41 7.14 -15.58
CA ASN A 619 -21.52 7.79 -14.60
C ASN A 619 -22.29 8.41 -13.43
N GLN A 620 -23.51 8.90 -13.63
CA GLN A 620 -24.29 9.49 -12.54
C GLN A 620 -24.70 8.41 -11.53
N SER A 621 -25.32 7.30 -11.98
CA SER A 621 -25.69 6.20 -11.08
C SER A 621 -24.48 5.60 -10.37
N LYS A 622 -23.29 5.57 -11.02
CA LYS A 622 -22.04 5.14 -10.39
C LYS A 622 -21.65 6.06 -9.23
N ASP A 623 -21.68 7.38 -9.42
CA ASP A 623 -21.36 8.36 -8.37
C ASP A 623 -22.38 8.30 -7.21
N GLU A 624 -23.67 8.18 -7.52
CA GLU A 624 -24.73 7.97 -6.53
C GLU A 624 -24.50 6.70 -5.69
N GLN A 625 -24.17 5.56 -6.31
CA GLN A 625 -23.93 4.31 -5.56
C GLN A 625 -22.65 4.36 -4.69
N ILE A 626 -21.63 5.12 -5.10
CA ILE A 626 -20.44 5.39 -4.26
C ILE A 626 -20.79 6.31 -3.09
N GLN A 627 -21.62 7.34 -3.30
CA GLN A 627 -22.09 8.21 -2.22
C GLN A 627 -22.97 7.45 -1.22
N ASN A 628 -23.89 6.59 -1.71
CA ASN A 628 -24.70 5.71 -0.86
C ASN A 628 -23.83 4.72 -0.06
N PHE A 629 -22.73 4.20 -0.63
CA PHE A 629 -21.77 3.38 0.10
C PHE A 629 -20.93 4.19 1.13
N LYS A 630 -20.69 5.47 0.87
CA LYS A 630 -19.98 6.37 1.78
C LYS A 630 -20.84 6.77 2.98
N GLU A 631 -22.14 6.94 2.81
CA GLU A 631 -23.02 7.56 3.83
C GLU A 631 -24.11 6.64 4.40
N GLU A 632 -24.77 5.81 3.58
CA GLU A 632 -25.92 5.00 4.02
C GLU A 632 -25.60 3.51 4.26
N LYS A 633 -24.81 2.90 3.36
CA LYS A 633 -24.65 1.45 3.25
C LYS A 633 -23.22 1.02 3.53
N ASP A 634 -23.03 -0.15 4.15
CA ASP A 634 -21.70 -0.63 4.52
C ASP A 634 -21.05 -1.58 3.51
N ILE A 635 -21.78 -2.06 2.49
CA ILE A 635 -21.25 -3.01 1.50
C ILE A 635 -21.30 -2.38 0.10
N LEU A 636 -20.17 -2.39 -0.61
CA LEU A 636 -20.10 -2.10 -2.06
C LEU A 636 -19.80 -3.40 -2.82
N LEU A 637 -20.79 -3.92 -3.56
CA LEU A 637 -20.61 -5.06 -4.45
C LEU A 637 -20.28 -4.57 -5.87
N THR A 638 -19.13 -4.99 -6.41
CA THR A 638 -18.60 -4.40 -7.64
C THR A 638 -17.83 -5.38 -8.54
N THR A 639 -17.96 -5.16 -9.86
CA THR A 639 -17.13 -5.81 -10.89
C THR A 639 -15.69 -5.25 -10.90
N GLU A 640 -14.79 -5.79 -11.74
CA GLU A 640 -13.39 -5.31 -11.85
C GLU A 640 -13.25 -3.78 -12.03
N ILE A 641 -14.22 -3.13 -12.67
CA ILE A 641 -14.28 -1.67 -12.92
C ILE A 641 -14.37 -0.85 -11.61
N GLY A 642 -14.80 -1.44 -10.48
CA GLY A 642 -14.67 -0.78 -9.16
C GLY A 642 -13.22 -0.66 -8.67
N GLY A 643 -12.30 -1.39 -9.29
CA GLY A 643 -10.85 -1.26 -9.12
C GLY A 643 -10.23 -0.15 -9.97
N GLU A 644 -11.04 0.59 -10.72
CA GLU A 644 -10.61 1.64 -11.65
C GLU A 644 -11.16 3.01 -11.21
N GLY A 645 -10.33 4.06 -11.34
CA GLY A 645 -10.81 5.43 -11.50
C GLY A 645 -11.51 6.16 -10.34
N ARG A 646 -11.50 5.68 -9.08
CA ARG A 646 -12.20 6.34 -7.94
C ARG A 646 -11.43 6.34 -6.61
N ASN A 647 -11.84 7.21 -5.67
CA ASN A 647 -11.33 7.25 -4.29
C ASN A 647 -12.24 6.54 -3.28
N LEU A 648 -11.69 5.50 -2.60
CA LEU A 648 -12.42 4.63 -1.67
C LEU A 648 -11.73 4.53 -0.29
N GLN A 649 -10.85 5.47 0.06
CA GLN A 649 -10.06 5.47 1.32
C GLN A 649 -10.89 5.40 2.62
N PHE A 650 -12.16 5.79 2.58
CA PHE A 650 -13.08 5.64 3.72
C PHE A 650 -13.43 4.17 4.03
N CYS A 651 -13.19 3.27 3.09
CA CYS A 651 -13.20 1.83 3.28
C CYS A 651 -11.78 1.31 3.60
N HIS A 652 -11.71 0.27 4.44
CA HIS A 652 -10.46 -0.36 4.89
C HIS A 652 -10.57 -1.91 4.89
N GLN A 653 -11.63 -2.47 4.31
CA GLN A 653 -11.89 -3.90 4.31
C GLN A 653 -12.30 -4.35 2.90
N MET A 654 -11.75 -5.45 2.42
CA MET A 654 -11.98 -5.95 1.06
C MET A 654 -12.13 -7.47 1.03
N ILE A 655 -13.13 -7.96 0.31
CA ILE A 655 -13.25 -9.37 -0.07
C ILE A 655 -13.05 -9.48 -1.59
N ASN A 656 -12.06 -10.25 -2.03
CA ASN A 656 -12.03 -10.79 -3.38
C ASN A 656 -12.85 -12.09 -3.37
N TYR A 657 -14.09 -12.04 -3.87
CA TYR A 657 -14.97 -13.22 -4.00
C TYR A 657 -14.49 -14.10 -5.16
N ASP A 658 -14.01 -13.45 -6.24
CA ASP A 658 -13.29 -14.06 -7.35
C ASP A 658 -11.88 -13.48 -7.45
N LEU A 659 -10.91 -14.34 -7.72
CA LEU A 659 -9.52 -13.91 -7.87
C LEU A 659 -9.13 -13.86 -9.35
N PRO A 660 -8.76 -12.67 -9.87
CA PRO A 660 -8.20 -12.59 -11.21
C PRO A 660 -6.87 -13.32 -11.25
N TRP A 661 -6.67 -14.16 -12.26
CA TRP A 661 -5.44 -14.95 -12.42
C TRP A 661 -4.20 -14.07 -12.70
N ASN A 662 -4.38 -12.83 -13.12
CA ASN A 662 -3.31 -11.82 -13.12
C ASN A 662 -3.30 -11.10 -11.76
N PRO A 663 -2.21 -11.19 -10.96
CA PRO A 663 -2.16 -10.56 -9.65
C PRO A 663 -2.15 -9.03 -9.65
N MET A 664 -1.72 -8.39 -10.74
CA MET A 664 -1.76 -6.91 -10.88
C MET A 664 -3.17 -6.36 -10.66
N LYS A 665 -4.20 -7.08 -11.14
CA LYS A 665 -5.60 -6.71 -10.91
C LYS A 665 -6.02 -6.79 -9.44
N ILE A 666 -5.37 -7.63 -8.63
CA ILE A 666 -5.65 -7.69 -7.19
C ILE A 666 -5.01 -6.49 -6.50
N GLU A 667 -3.77 -6.17 -6.85
CA GLU A 667 -3.03 -5.05 -6.28
C GLU A 667 -3.65 -3.70 -6.64
N GLN A 668 -4.17 -3.55 -7.87
CA GLN A 668 -4.96 -2.38 -8.29
C GLN A 668 -6.23 -2.19 -7.43
N ARG A 669 -6.91 -3.29 -7.04
CA ARG A 669 -8.04 -3.23 -6.09
C ARG A 669 -7.57 -2.79 -4.70
N ILE A 670 -6.48 -3.38 -4.18
CA ILE A 670 -5.89 -3.04 -2.87
C ILE A 670 -5.49 -1.56 -2.82
N GLY A 671 -4.85 -1.05 -3.88
CA GLY A 671 -4.46 0.36 -4.01
C GLY A 671 -5.62 1.36 -3.99
N ARG A 672 -6.89 0.92 -4.13
CA ARG A 672 -8.06 1.79 -3.93
C ARG A 672 -8.33 2.09 -2.45
N ILE A 673 -7.92 1.23 -1.51
CA ILE A 673 -8.09 1.42 -0.06
C ILE A 673 -6.77 1.59 0.69
N HIS A 674 -5.67 1.01 0.22
CA HIS A 674 -4.33 1.08 0.82
C HIS A 674 -3.47 2.13 0.11
N ARG A 675 -3.58 3.38 0.54
CA ARG A 675 -2.86 4.54 -0.03
C ARG A 675 -2.85 5.72 0.96
N ILE A 676 -1.95 6.70 0.74
CA ILE A 676 -1.75 7.87 1.60
C ILE A 676 -3.07 8.57 1.94
N GLY A 677 -3.45 8.61 3.22
CA GLY A 677 -4.75 9.12 3.68
C GLY A 677 -5.70 8.03 4.20
N GLN A 678 -5.32 6.76 4.10
CA GLN A 678 -5.90 5.69 4.91
C GLN A 678 -5.40 5.80 6.36
N GLU A 679 -6.32 5.69 7.34
CA GLU A 679 -6.01 5.78 8.78
C GLU A 679 -6.18 4.45 9.53
N LYS A 680 -6.78 3.44 8.90
CA LYS A 680 -7.09 2.13 9.50
C LYS A 680 -6.29 1.00 8.87
N GLU A 681 -5.98 -0.03 9.66
CA GLU A 681 -5.38 -1.27 9.16
C GLU A 681 -6.27 -1.89 8.07
N VAL A 682 -5.66 -2.27 6.94
CA VAL A 682 -6.41 -2.74 5.76
C VAL A 682 -6.55 -4.25 5.77
N MET A 683 -7.78 -4.75 5.84
CA MET A 683 -8.09 -6.18 5.86
C MET A 683 -8.47 -6.68 4.45
N ILE A 684 -7.80 -7.73 3.97
CA ILE A 684 -7.98 -8.30 2.64
C ILE A 684 -8.28 -9.79 2.75
N PHE A 685 -9.49 -10.20 2.36
CA PHE A 685 -9.90 -11.61 2.34
C PHE A 685 -9.94 -12.13 0.90
N ASN A 686 -9.19 -13.19 0.62
CA ASN A 686 -9.07 -13.79 -0.70
C ASN A 686 -9.80 -15.15 -0.69
N LEU A 687 -10.94 -15.25 -1.37
CA LEU A 687 -11.77 -16.46 -1.38
C LEU A 687 -11.43 -17.33 -2.59
N CYS A 688 -11.15 -18.61 -2.36
CA CYS A 688 -10.98 -19.60 -3.42
C CYS A 688 -11.84 -20.84 -3.13
N ALA A 689 -12.41 -21.46 -4.16
CA ALA A 689 -13.00 -22.79 -3.99
C ALA A 689 -11.87 -23.82 -3.81
N ALA A 690 -11.98 -24.69 -2.79
CA ALA A 690 -11.00 -25.75 -2.53
C ALA A 690 -10.84 -26.66 -3.77
N GLU A 691 -9.63 -27.16 -4.00
CA GLU A 691 -9.23 -27.99 -5.16
C GLU A 691 -9.40 -27.35 -6.55
N SER A 692 -9.82 -26.07 -6.64
CA SER A 692 -9.91 -25.34 -7.91
C SER A 692 -8.57 -24.73 -8.36
N VAL A 693 -8.53 -24.23 -9.60
CA VAL A 693 -7.40 -23.42 -10.11
C VAL A 693 -7.07 -22.24 -9.18
N GLU A 694 -8.08 -21.58 -8.60
CA GLU A 694 -7.87 -20.42 -7.71
C GLU A 694 -7.06 -20.80 -6.47
N ASP A 695 -7.28 -22.00 -5.93
CA ASP A 695 -6.60 -22.50 -4.74
C ASP A 695 -5.11 -22.77 -5.00
N TYR A 696 -4.79 -23.41 -6.13
CA TYR A 696 -3.41 -23.63 -6.57
C TYR A 696 -2.66 -22.31 -6.86
N ILE A 697 -3.35 -21.29 -7.39
CA ILE A 697 -2.78 -19.94 -7.54
C ILE A 697 -2.48 -19.32 -6.16
N LEU A 698 -3.45 -19.28 -5.26
CA LEU A 698 -3.28 -18.66 -3.93
C LEU A 698 -2.23 -19.35 -3.06
N GLU A 699 -2.15 -20.68 -3.10
CA GLU A 699 -1.12 -21.44 -2.37
C GLU A 699 0.30 -20.95 -2.72
N ILE A 700 0.53 -20.53 -3.97
CA ILE A 700 1.79 -19.96 -4.45
C ILE A 700 1.90 -18.47 -4.10
N LEU A 701 0.91 -17.65 -4.50
CA LEU A 701 0.97 -16.19 -4.34
C LEU A 701 1.00 -15.74 -2.88
N ASP A 702 0.19 -16.37 -2.02
CA ASP A 702 0.08 -16.02 -0.60
C ASP A 702 1.22 -16.68 0.20
N LYS A 703 1.18 -18.02 0.34
CA LYS A 703 2.01 -18.74 1.33
C LYS A 703 3.49 -18.89 0.98
N LYS A 704 3.87 -18.67 -0.29
CA LYS A 704 5.26 -18.85 -0.77
C LYS A 704 5.91 -17.54 -1.16
N ILE A 705 5.12 -16.63 -1.75
CA ILE A 705 5.60 -15.34 -2.25
C ILE A 705 5.31 -14.21 -1.26
N ASN A 706 4.33 -14.34 -0.35
CA ASN A 706 3.80 -13.24 0.48
C ASN A 706 3.38 -12.04 -0.37
N MET A 707 2.86 -12.31 -1.57
CA MET A 707 2.65 -11.29 -2.60
C MET A 707 1.64 -10.23 -2.17
N PHE A 708 0.64 -10.58 -1.38
CA PHE A 708 -0.35 -9.63 -0.88
C PHE A 708 0.18 -8.67 0.22
N GLU A 709 1.38 -8.91 0.74
CA GLU A 709 2.08 -8.02 1.69
C GLU A 709 3.07 -7.07 0.99
N MET A 710 3.45 -7.37 -0.26
CA MET A 710 4.32 -6.54 -1.10
C MET A 710 3.61 -5.27 -1.58
N VAL A 711 4.36 -4.23 -1.93
CA VAL A 711 3.79 -2.99 -2.46
C VAL A 711 3.73 -3.01 -3.99
N ILE A 712 2.62 -2.57 -4.61
CA ILE A 712 2.43 -2.27 -6.05
C ILE A 712 3.62 -2.60 -6.98
N GLY A 713 4.61 -1.72 -7.09
CA GLY A 713 5.76 -1.87 -8.01
C GLY A 713 6.70 -3.04 -7.69
N GLU A 714 6.78 -3.52 -6.44
CA GLU A 714 7.53 -4.72 -6.10
C GLU A 714 6.93 -5.97 -6.79
N ILE A 715 5.60 -6.02 -6.89
CA ILE A 715 4.89 -7.13 -7.52
C ILE A 715 5.06 -7.05 -9.04
N ASP A 716 4.95 -5.86 -9.64
CA ASP A 716 5.18 -5.68 -11.08
C ASP A 716 6.61 -6.05 -11.47
N MET A 717 7.62 -5.67 -10.67
CA MET A 717 9.01 -6.07 -10.93
C MET A 717 9.27 -7.57 -10.76
N ILE A 718 8.46 -8.30 -10.00
CA ILE A 718 8.53 -9.77 -9.90
C ILE A 718 7.81 -10.43 -11.07
N LEU A 719 6.65 -9.90 -11.50
CA LEU A 719 5.85 -10.45 -12.60
C LEU A 719 6.40 -10.08 -13.97
N GLY A 720 6.85 -8.85 -14.21
CA GLY A 720 7.47 -8.40 -15.47
C GLY A 720 8.78 -9.12 -15.82
N ARG A 721 9.37 -9.87 -14.88
CA ARG A 721 10.50 -10.80 -15.10
C ARG A 721 10.05 -12.20 -15.54
N ILE A 722 8.75 -12.47 -15.53
CA ILE A 722 8.08 -13.70 -15.97
C ILE A 722 7.01 -13.28 -16.97
N GLU A 723 7.44 -13.05 -18.22
CA GLU A 723 6.61 -12.99 -19.44
C GLU A 723 5.14 -12.60 -19.16
N GLY A 724 4.87 -11.29 -19.15
CA GLY A 724 3.56 -10.64 -19.38
C GLY A 724 2.36 -10.93 -18.47
N GLU A 725 1.53 -9.89 -18.25
CA GLU A 725 0.22 -10.01 -17.57
C GLU A 725 -0.70 -11.09 -18.19
N LYS A 726 -0.68 -11.22 -19.52
CA LYS A 726 -1.51 -12.19 -20.25
C LYS A 726 -0.91 -13.59 -20.18
N GLU A 727 0.38 -13.67 -20.49
CA GLU A 727 1.20 -14.88 -20.57
C GLU A 727 1.27 -15.62 -19.21
N PHE A 728 1.30 -14.93 -18.06
CA PHE A 728 1.09 -15.56 -16.74
C PHE A 728 -0.27 -16.26 -16.64
N SER A 729 -1.36 -15.58 -17.03
CA SER A 729 -2.71 -16.14 -16.99
C SER A 729 -2.95 -17.27 -18.01
N GLU A 730 -2.09 -17.39 -19.01
CA GLU A 730 -2.12 -18.44 -20.03
C GLU A 730 -1.26 -19.63 -19.58
N THR A 731 -0.10 -19.38 -18.97
CA THR A 731 0.72 -20.39 -18.30
C THR A 731 -0.10 -21.17 -17.26
N VAL A 732 -0.85 -20.50 -16.40
CA VAL A 732 -1.69 -21.18 -15.39
C VAL A 732 -2.83 -22.00 -16.02
N TYR A 733 -3.43 -21.50 -17.11
CA TYR A 733 -4.47 -22.22 -17.84
C TYR A 733 -3.92 -23.50 -18.49
N ASP A 734 -2.78 -23.38 -19.17
CA ASP A 734 -2.16 -24.48 -19.91
C ASP A 734 -1.57 -25.53 -18.96
N ILE A 735 -1.08 -25.15 -17.77
CA ILE A 735 -0.77 -26.10 -16.70
C ILE A 735 -2.02 -26.90 -16.29
N TRP A 736 -3.16 -26.24 -16.09
CA TRP A 736 -4.37 -26.93 -15.62
C TRP A 736 -4.98 -27.89 -16.64
N VAL A 737 -5.08 -27.46 -17.91
CA VAL A 737 -5.76 -28.23 -18.96
C VAL A 737 -4.90 -29.40 -19.46
N ASN A 738 -3.61 -29.17 -19.69
CA ASN A 738 -2.74 -30.21 -20.28
C ASN A 738 -2.33 -31.31 -19.28
N SER A 739 -2.31 -31.01 -17.97
CA SER A 739 -1.98 -32.00 -16.94
C SER A 739 -3.08 -33.07 -16.84
N ARG A 740 -2.69 -34.33 -17.04
CA ARG A 740 -3.55 -35.51 -17.02
C ARG A 740 -3.74 -36.03 -15.60
N THR A 741 -2.68 -36.02 -14.78
CA THR A 741 -2.70 -36.47 -13.37
C THR A 741 -2.54 -35.31 -12.36
N GLU A 742 -2.92 -35.54 -11.11
CA GLU A 742 -2.64 -34.59 -10.01
C GLU A 742 -1.15 -34.45 -9.69
N GLU A 743 -0.34 -35.44 -10.06
CA GLU A 743 1.12 -35.44 -9.86
C GLU A 743 1.80 -34.55 -10.91
N GLU A 744 1.38 -34.64 -12.18
CA GLU A 744 1.78 -33.72 -13.25
C GLU A 744 1.39 -32.27 -12.91
N LYS A 745 0.15 -32.03 -12.45
CA LYS A 745 -0.28 -30.70 -11.97
C LYS A 745 0.65 -30.14 -10.91
N LYS A 746 0.93 -30.93 -9.85
CA LYS A 746 1.77 -30.51 -8.72
C LYS A 746 3.22 -30.26 -9.14
N ALA A 747 3.76 -31.07 -10.06
CA ALA A 747 5.08 -30.84 -10.64
C ALA A 747 5.12 -29.53 -11.45
N ALA A 748 4.14 -29.29 -12.32
CA ALA A 748 4.07 -28.11 -13.18
C ALA A 748 3.84 -26.81 -12.38
N PHE A 749 2.92 -26.80 -11.41
CA PHE A 749 2.77 -25.69 -10.47
C PHE A 749 4.01 -25.48 -9.59
N GLY A 750 4.72 -26.55 -9.21
CA GLY A 750 6.02 -26.45 -8.52
C GLY A 750 7.12 -25.81 -9.37
N GLN A 751 7.10 -26.00 -10.69
CA GLN A 751 8.00 -25.26 -11.60
C GLN A 751 7.62 -23.76 -11.67
N LEU A 752 6.33 -23.43 -11.71
CA LEU A 752 5.86 -22.04 -11.67
C LEU A 752 6.24 -21.35 -10.36
N GLU A 753 6.02 -21.99 -9.21
CA GLU A 753 6.51 -21.53 -7.90
C GLU A 753 8.02 -21.29 -7.93
N SER A 754 8.79 -22.23 -8.51
CA SER A 754 10.25 -22.11 -8.60
C SER A 754 10.72 -20.94 -9.49
N ARG A 755 9.95 -20.57 -10.53
CA ARG A 755 10.21 -19.37 -11.34
C ARG A 755 9.91 -18.10 -10.54
N LEU A 756 8.77 -18.04 -9.86
CA LEU A 756 8.34 -16.91 -9.04
C LEU A 756 9.27 -16.64 -7.85
N ILE A 757 9.72 -17.69 -7.14
CA ILE A 757 10.69 -17.55 -6.05
C ILE A 757 12.03 -17.01 -6.58
N LYS A 758 12.51 -17.48 -7.74
CA LYS A 758 13.72 -16.92 -8.37
C LYS A 758 13.54 -15.44 -8.73
N ALA A 759 12.39 -15.05 -9.29
CA ALA A 759 12.09 -13.64 -9.58
C ALA A 759 12.07 -12.79 -8.31
N LYS A 760 11.39 -13.25 -7.23
CA LYS A 760 11.38 -12.60 -5.91
C LYS A 760 12.78 -12.45 -5.32
N THR A 761 13.60 -13.51 -5.28
CA THR A 761 14.97 -13.45 -4.74
C THR A 761 15.84 -12.48 -5.54
N SER A 762 15.74 -12.48 -6.86
CA SER A 762 16.46 -11.52 -7.71
C SER A 762 15.90 -10.10 -7.59
N TYR A 763 14.65 -9.89 -7.18
CA TYR A 763 14.11 -8.57 -6.84
C TYR A 763 14.63 -8.09 -5.46
N GLN A 764 14.71 -8.98 -4.47
CA GLN A 764 15.30 -8.65 -3.17
C GLN A 764 16.76 -8.22 -3.30
N LYS A 765 17.56 -8.91 -4.13
CA LYS A 765 18.93 -8.49 -4.48
C LYS A 765 19.01 -7.11 -5.16
N SER A 766 18.08 -6.81 -6.07
CA SER A 766 17.93 -5.45 -6.63
C SER A 766 17.73 -4.44 -5.50
N LYS A 767 16.76 -4.66 -4.62
CA LYS A 767 16.44 -3.76 -3.50
C LYS A 767 17.58 -3.57 -2.50
N GLU A 768 18.38 -4.61 -2.24
CA GLU A 768 19.60 -4.55 -1.43
C GLU A 768 20.70 -3.70 -2.09
N LEU A 769 20.94 -3.88 -3.39
CA LEU A 769 21.85 -3.05 -4.18
C LEU A 769 21.39 -1.58 -4.24
N ASP A 770 20.09 -1.37 -4.47
CA ASP A 770 19.47 -0.05 -4.54
C ASP A 770 19.64 0.67 -3.19
N LYS A 771 19.51 -0.05 -2.06
CA LYS A 771 19.82 0.49 -0.73
C LYS A 771 21.32 0.77 -0.54
N LYS A 772 22.22 -0.11 -0.99
CA LYS A 772 23.69 0.09 -0.91
C LYS A 772 24.14 1.33 -1.69
N LEU A 773 23.52 1.60 -2.84
CA LEU A 773 23.81 2.75 -3.68
C LEU A 773 23.21 4.05 -3.13
N PHE A 774 21.96 4.04 -2.67
CA PHE A 774 21.16 5.26 -2.53
C PHE A 774 20.65 5.55 -1.10
N GLY A 775 20.89 4.66 -0.13
CA GLY A 775 20.14 4.62 1.13
C GLY A 775 20.29 5.77 2.14
N GLU A 776 21.22 6.72 1.94
CA GLU A 776 21.50 7.80 2.92
C GLU A 776 21.77 9.19 2.30
N ASN A 777 21.91 9.30 0.97
CA ASN A 777 22.45 10.51 0.29
C ASN A 777 21.49 11.19 -0.72
N TYR A 778 20.25 10.72 -0.86
CA TYR A 778 19.29 11.18 -1.87
C TYR A 778 17.93 11.62 -1.33
N GLU A 779 17.72 11.42 -0.03
CA GLU A 779 16.59 11.99 0.68
C GLU A 779 16.75 13.53 0.68
N LEU A 780 15.63 14.26 0.61
CA LEU A 780 15.56 15.56 -0.06
C LEU A 780 16.33 16.73 0.57
#